data_AF-A0A5A7ZG16-F1
#
_entry.id   AF-A0A5A7ZG16-F1
#
_cell.length_a   1.000
_cell.length_b   1.000
_cell.length_c   1.000
_cell.angle_alpha   90.00
_cell.angle_beta   90.00
_cell.angle_gamma   90.00
#
_symmetry.space_group_name_H-M   'P 1'
#
loop_
_entity.id
_entity.type
_entity.pdbx_description
1 polymer ?
#
loop_
_entity_poly.entity_id
_entity_poly.type
_entity_poly.pdbx_seq_one_letter_code
_entity_poly.pdbx_strand_id
1 'polypeptide(L)'
;MLLVAAVILGAAGCGTSGERAADPIKSAGVLRVGTEGVYSPFSYHDPKTGELVGYDVDVAKAVGEKLGVRVEFVETPWDSIFAALEADRFDIVANQVTITAEREGKYDLSQPYTVGEGVIVTRANDDSIKSLADVKGKTAAENATSNWSKVARDAGAKVEPVEGFTQSITLLNQGRVDVVINDSIAVYAYLAETGDKSVKIAGTVGEKSEQGFAARKDSGYLPELDRALSELRADGTLKEISQRYLKADATGAPADTPIRAAGVLRVGTEGTYAPFSYHDPATGDLVGYDIDVAKAVGEQLGVPVQFVETPWDSIFAALEANRFDIVANQVTINPERQAKYDLSQPYTVGEGVIVTRADDDSITSLENLKGKTTAQSITSNWAQVARDAGATVEGVEGFAQAITLLNQGRIDATVNDSVAVYAYLAETGDTSVKIAAQTGQTSDQGFAARKNSGLLPELNGALDELRADGKLTAISEKYLKADATGGAQESTPNAPGSQQEPPQVRSAFQLVLDNLWPLAKAALTMTIPLTIISFIVGLVIALAVALARLSSNVVLSNVARFYISIIRGTPLLVQLFIVFYALPEFGVKIDPFPAAVIAFSLNVGGYAAEIIRSAIQSVPKGQWEAAETIGYNYTGALRRIILPQATRVAVPPLSNTLISLVKDTSLASTILVTELLRQAQIVAAPTFEFFALYGTAAIYYWVICLVLSFGQARVEHRLERYVAR
;
A
#
# COMPACT_ATOMS: atom_id res chain seq x y z
N MET A 1 -13.31 14.76 65.51
CA MET A 1 -13.84 13.49 66.05
C MET A 1 -13.34 12.38 65.13
N LEU A 2 -12.24 11.73 65.54
CA LEU A 2 -12.20 10.34 66.04
C LEU A 2 -12.50 9.32 64.92
N LEU A 3 -11.45 8.71 64.35
CA LEU A 3 -10.88 7.37 64.70
C LEU A 3 -11.68 6.25 63.98
N VAL A 4 -11.14 5.24 63.29
CA VAL A 4 -10.04 4.29 63.61
C VAL A 4 -9.57 3.58 62.32
N ALA A 5 -8.29 3.18 62.30
CA ALA A 5 -7.60 2.35 61.31
C ALA A 5 -7.48 0.86 61.74
N ALA A 6 -7.25 -0.05 60.78
CA ALA A 6 -6.41 -1.29 60.83
C ALA A 6 -6.90 -2.28 59.73
N VAL A 7 -6.16 -2.60 58.65
CA VAL A 7 -4.94 -3.44 58.48
C VAL A 7 -5.14 -4.91 58.88
N ILE A 8 -4.97 -5.84 57.91
CA ILE A 8 -4.11 -7.05 57.98
C ILE A 8 -3.89 -7.64 56.56
N LEU A 9 -2.65 -8.11 56.36
CA LEU A 9 -1.99 -8.68 55.18
C LEU A 9 -2.53 -10.03 54.67
N GLY A 10 -2.23 -10.34 53.40
CA GLY A 10 -2.06 -11.70 52.88
C GLY A 10 -1.41 -11.68 51.49
N ALA A 11 -0.20 -12.24 51.37
CA ALA A 11 0.65 -12.21 50.20
C ALA A 11 0.47 -13.42 49.25
N ALA A 12 1.04 -13.26 48.05
CA ALA A 12 1.54 -14.28 47.11
C ALA A 12 0.57 -14.85 46.06
N GLY A 13 0.97 -14.67 44.79
CA GLY A 13 0.41 -15.33 43.62
C GLY A 13 0.97 -14.73 42.33
N CYS A 14 2.23 -15.04 42.00
CA CYS A 14 2.69 -14.95 40.62
C CYS A 14 1.86 -15.95 39.80
N GLY A 15 1.02 -15.43 38.91
CA GLY A 15 0.25 -16.20 37.94
C GLY A 15 0.74 -15.88 36.53
N THR A 16 1.22 -16.93 35.88
CA THR A 16 1.69 -17.05 34.51
C THR A 16 0.74 -16.49 33.44
N SER A 17 1.32 -15.91 32.40
CA SER A 17 0.89 -15.91 30.99
C SER A 17 -0.42 -16.63 30.62
N GLY A 18 -1.29 -15.90 29.90
CA GLY A 18 -2.15 -16.45 28.85
C GLY A 18 -3.42 -17.18 29.28
N GLU A 19 -4.43 -16.47 29.77
CA GLU A 19 -5.81 -16.97 29.72
C GLU A 19 -6.58 -16.24 28.61
N ARG A 20 -6.90 -17.01 27.55
CA ARG A 20 -7.94 -16.69 26.57
C ARG A 20 -9.20 -16.28 27.35
N ALA A 21 -9.85 -15.17 27.00
CA ALA A 21 -11.14 -14.81 27.59
C ALA A 21 -12.05 -16.04 27.61
N ALA A 22 -12.58 -16.40 28.78
CA ALA A 22 -13.29 -17.65 28.99
C ALA A 22 -14.45 -17.80 27.98
N ASP A 23 -14.50 -18.94 27.28
CA ASP A 23 -15.57 -19.29 26.33
C ASP A 23 -16.93 -19.21 27.05
N PRO A 24 -17.80 -18.25 26.71
CA PRO A 24 -19.05 -18.02 27.43
C PRO A 24 -20.06 -19.16 27.21
N ILE A 25 -19.94 -19.92 26.11
CA ILE A 25 -20.82 -21.07 25.81
C ILE A 25 -20.37 -22.29 26.62
N LYS A 26 -19.08 -22.64 26.58
CA LYS A 26 -18.56 -23.77 27.36
C LYS A 26 -18.66 -23.54 28.86
N SER A 27 -18.53 -22.30 29.32
CA SER A 27 -18.63 -21.94 30.73
C SER A 27 -20.06 -22.08 31.27
N ALA A 28 -21.08 -21.93 30.42
CA ALA A 28 -22.49 -22.12 30.78
C ALA A 28 -22.91 -23.60 30.77
N GLY A 29 -22.29 -24.44 29.94
CA GLY A 29 -22.58 -25.87 29.80
C GLY A 29 -23.93 -26.21 29.14
N VAL A 30 -24.77 -25.20 28.89
CA VAL A 30 -26.07 -25.29 28.21
C VAL A 30 -26.19 -24.12 27.24
N LEU A 31 -26.66 -24.39 26.02
CA LEU A 31 -27.02 -23.40 25.01
C LEU A 31 -28.55 -23.33 24.90
N ARG A 32 -29.16 -22.23 25.34
CA ARG A 32 -30.61 -21.99 25.25
C ARG A 32 -30.94 -21.42 23.88
N VAL A 33 -31.83 -22.08 23.14
CA VAL A 33 -32.15 -21.75 21.75
C VAL A 33 -33.62 -21.37 21.61
N GLY A 34 -33.90 -20.13 21.25
CA GLY A 34 -35.24 -19.67 20.90
C GLY A 34 -35.66 -20.16 19.51
N THR A 35 -36.85 -20.75 19.40
CA THR A 35 -37.43 -21.22 18.13
C THR A 35 -38.97 -21.20 18.19
N GLU A 36 -39.68 -21.35 17.07
CA GLU A 36 -41.15 -21.24 17.08
C GLU A 36 -41.91 -22.55 17.37
N GLY A 37 -41.40 -23.70 16.92
CA GLY A 37 -42.07 -24.99 17.08
C GLY A 37 -43.30 -25.22 16.18
N VAL A 38 -43.64 -24.29 15.29
CA VAL A 38 -44.80 -24.40 14.38
C VAL A 38 -44.46 -24.14 12.90
N TYR A 39 -43.18 -24.00 12.57
CA TYR A 39 -42.68 -23.67 11.24
C TYR A 39 -42.05 -24.88 10.54
N SER A 40 -42.86 -25.76 9.94
CA SER A 40 -42.37 -26.91 9.16
C SER A 40 -41.71 -26.48 7.83
N PRO A 41 -40.61 -27.11 7.38
CA PRO A 41 -39.85 -28.22 7.99
C PRO A 41 -38.69 -27.75 8.93
N PHE A 42 -38.69 -26.49 9.33
CA PHE A 42 -37.59 -25.81 10.02
C PHE A 42 -37.57 -26.03 11.53
N SER A 43 -38.71 -25.82 12.19
CA SER A 43 -38.92 -26.04 13.62
C SER A 43 -40.40 -26.35 13.85
N TYR A 44 -40.75 -27.61 14.06
CA TYR A 44 -42.13 -28.06 14.18
C TYR A 44 -42.25 -29.31 15.08
N HIS A 45 -43.45 -29.59 15.57
CA HIS A 45 -43.71 -30.85 16.27
C HIS A 45 -44.03 -31.98 15.29
N ASP A 46 -43.31 -33.11 15.38
CA ASP A 46 -43.62 -34.30 14.59
C ASP A 46 -45.06 -34.75 14.90
N PRO A 47 -45.96 -34.85 13.90
CA PRO A 47 -47.37 -35.19 14.14
C PRO A 47 -47.61 -36.57 14.76
N LYS A 48 -46.61 -37.48 14.71
CA LYS A 48 -46.68 -38.85 15.25
C LYS A 48 -46.13 -38.94 16.66
N THR A 49 -45.03 -38.24 16.97
CA THR A 49 -44.36 -38.35 18.28
C THR A 49 -44.64 -37.17 19.20
N GLY A 50 -45.01 -36.01 18.64
CA GLY A 50 -45.16 -34.75 19.37
C GLY A 50 -43.84 -34.09 19.76
N GLU A 51 -42.69 -34.64 19.34
CA GLU A 51 -41.37 -34.09 19.66
C GLU A 51 -41.03 -32.91 18.75
N LEU A 52 -40.31 -31.93 19.29
CA LEU A 52 -39.77 -30.80 18.52
C LEU A 52 -38.65 -31.29 17.59
N VAL A 53 -38.89 -31.19 16.28
CA VAL A 53 -38.02 -31.62 15.19
C VAL A 53 -37.92 -30.53 14.13
N GLY A 54 -37.01 -30.70 13.18
CA GLY A 54 -36.87 -29.79 12.05
C GLY A 54 -35.43 -29.44 11.75
N TYR A 55 -35.25 -28.77 10.62
CA TYR A 55 -33.93 -28.39 10.14
C TYR A 55 -33.16 -27.52 11.14
N ASP A 56 -33.73 -26.41 11.62
CA ASP A 56 -33.09 -25.50 12.59
C ASP A 56 -32.82 -26.19 13.93
N VAL A 57 -33.71 -27.09 14.33
CA VAL A 57 -33.58 -27.89 15.55
C VAL A 57 -32.39 -28.83 15.46
N ASP A 58 -32.23 -29.54 14.35
CA ASP A 58 -31.11 -30.48 14.15
C ASP A 58 -29.78 -29.74 13.94
N VAL A 59 -29.77 -28.59 13.26
CA VAL A 59 -28.56 -27.75 13.14
C VAL A 59 -28.12 -27.23 14.51
N ALA A 60 -29.04 -26.72 15.33
CA ALA A 60 -28.72 -26.23 16.67
C ALA A 60 -28.19 -27.36 17.58
N LYS A 61 -28.78 -28.56 17.52
CA LYS A 61 -28.29 -29.75 18.24
C LYS A 61 -26.87 -30.12 17.81
N ALA A 62 -26.60 -30.19 16.51
CA ALA A 62 -25.27 -30.52 15.99
C ALA A 62 -24.21 -29.50 16.44
N VAL A 63 -24.56 -28.21 16.46
CA VAL A 63 -23.68 -27.13 16.98
C VAL A 63 -23.41 -27.33 18.47
N GLY A 64 -24.44 -27.62 19.27
CA GLY A 64 -24.27 -27.92 20.70
C GLY A 64 -23.34 -29.11 20.95
N GLU A 65 -23.51 -30.20 20.19
CA GLU A 65 -22.62 -31.37 20.26
C GLU A 65 -21.17 -31.01 19.91
N LYS A 66 -20.95 -30.23 18.84
CA LYS A 66 -19.62 -29.78 18.41
C LYS A 66 -18.95 -28.88 19.46
N LEU A 67 -19.73 -28.07 20.15
CA LEU A 67 -19.27 -27.20 21.23
C LEU A 67 -19.12 -27.92 22.58
N GLY A 68 -19.65 -29.15 22.69
CA GLY A 68 -19.62 -29.94 23.92
C GLY A 68 -20.61 -29.46 24.98
N VAL A 69 -21.74 -28.86 24.58
CA VAL A 69 -22.77 -28.30 25.47
C VAL A 69 -24.15 -28.91 25.21
N ARG A 70 -25.01 -28.92 26.23
CA ARG A 70 -26.41 -29.37 26.07
C ARG A 70 -27.25 -28.28 25.42
N VAL A 71 -28.10 -28.61 24.45
CA VAL A 71 -29.06 -27.66 23.85
C VAL A 71 -30.41 -27.73 24.57
N GLU A 72 -30.98 -26.57 24.88
CA GLU A 72 -32.34 -26.43 25.43
C GLU A 72 -33.17 -25.49 24.58
N PHE A 73 -34.28 -25.98 24.02
CA PHE A 73 -35.16 -25.17 23.19
C PHE A 73 -36.19 -24.42 24.03
N VAL A 74 -36.39 -23.14 23.70
CA VAL A 74 -37.40 -22.27 24.31
C VAL A 74 -38.37 -21.82 23.21
N GLU A 75 -39.50 -22.50 23.11
CA GLU A 75 -40.54 -22.17 22.12
C GLU A 75 -41.11 -20.77 22.38
N THR A 76 -41.02 -19.90 21.38
CA THR A 76 -41.42 -18.48 21.47
C THR A 76 -42.01 -18.03 20.13
N PRO A 77 -43.21 -17.41 20.12
CA PRO A 77 -43.80 -16.88 18.87
C PRO A 77 -42.90 -15.86 18.20
N TRP A 78 -42.79 -15.89 16.87
CA TRP A 78 -41.91 -15.00 16.08
C TRP A 78 -42.04 -13.52 16.44
N ASP A 79 -43.28 -13.01 16.58
CA ASP A 79 -43.57 -11.61 16.92
C ASP A 79 -42.90 -11.14 18.24
N SER A 80 -42.49 -12.08 19.10
CA SER A 80 -41.89 -11.81 20.40
C SER A 80 -40.46 -12.36 20.56
N ILE A 81 -39.93 -13.08 19.57
CA ILE A 81 -38.71 -13.88 19.73
C ILE A 81 -37.46 -13.00 19.93
N PHE A 82 -37.35 -11.87 19.23
CA PHE A 82 -36.23 -10.93 19.43
C PHE A 82 -36.34 -10.15 20.75
N ALA A 83 -37.56 -9.79 21.17
CA ALA A 83 -37.77 -9.19 22.49
C ALA A 83 -37.42 -10.17 23.63
N ALA A 84 -37.69 -11.46 23.44
CA ALA A 84 -37.29 -12.52 24.37
C ALA A 84 -35.77 -12.79 24.37
N LEU A 85 -35.11 -12.65 23.20
CA LEU A 85 -33.65 -12.70 23.08
C LEU A 85 -32.99 -11.55 23.85
N GLU A 86 -33.52 -10.33 23.71
CA GLU A 86 -33.07 -9.14 24.43
C GLU A 86 -33.30 -9.24 25.95
N ALA A 87 -34.40 -9.88 26.35
CA ALA A 87 -34.73 -10.17 27.75
C ALA A 87 -33.93 -11.35 28.35
N ASP A 88 -32.93 -11.87 27.64
CA ASP A 88 -32.06 -12.97 28.07
C ASP A 88 -32.81 -14.26 28.47
N ARG A 89 -33.95 -14.52 27.82
CA ARG A 89 -34.71 -15.77 28.02
C ARG A 89 -34.02 -16.98 27.38
N PHE A 90 -33.21 -16.74 26.35
CA PHE A 90 -32.36 -17.72 25.67
C PHE A 90 -31.16 -17.02 25.05
N ASP A 91 -30.18 -17.79 24.59
CA ASP A 91 -28.84 -17.34 24.20
C ASP A 91 -28.78 -16.98 22.71
N ILE A 92 -29.41 -17.80 21.88
CA ILE A 92 -29.50 -17.59 20.42
C ILE A 92 -30.91 -17.87 19.88
N VAL A 93 -31.23 -17.33 18.71
CA VAL A 93 -32.41 -17.69 17.91
C VAL A 93 -32.01 -18.60 16.75
N ALA A 94 -32.70 -19.73 16.61
CA ALA A 94 -32.60 -20.66 15.48
C ALA A 94 -33.99 -20.88 14.88
N ASN A 95 -34.33 -20.06 13.87
CA ASN A 95 -35.65 -20.07 13.22
C ASN A 95 -35.60 -19.36 11.86
N GLN A 96 -34.65 -19.74 11.00
CA GLN A 96 -34.43 -19.17 9.66
C GLN A 96 -34.27 -17.63 9.68
N VAL A 97 -33.50 -17.10 10.64
CA VAL A 97 -33.31 -15.64 10.77
C VAL A 97 -32.51 -15.13 9.58
N THR A 98 -33.17 -14.39 8.69
CA THR A 98 -32.51 -13.75 7.55
C THR A 98 -31.44 -12.76 8.01
N ILE A 99 -30.24 -12.90 7.46
CA ILE A 99 -29.12 -11.98 7.64
C ILE A 99 -29.38 -10.73 6.81
N THR A 100 -29.47 -9.58 7.48
CA THR A 100 -29.67 -8.27 6.84
C THR A 100 -28.87 -7.21 7.57
N ALA A 101 -28.40 -6.18 6.84
CA ALA A 101 -27.65 -5.07 7.44
C ALA A 101 -28.41 -4.38 8.60
N GLU A 102 -29.74 -4.32 8.53
CA GLU A 102 -30.55 -3.78 9.64
C GLU A 102 -30.46 -4.65 10.90
N ARG A 103 -30.48 -5.98 10.75
CA ARG A 103 -30.39 -6.93 11.88
C ARG A 103 -28.97 -7.04 12.41
N GLU A 104 -27.95 -7.02 11.57
CA GLU A 104 -26.54 -6.99 11.98
C GLU A 104 -26.20 -5.75 12.82
N GLY A 105 -26.89 -4.63 12.57
CA GLY A 105 -26.79 -3.42 13.38
C GLY A 105 -27.36 -3.55 14.79
N LYS A 106 -28.24 -4.54 15.04
CA LYS A 106 -28.94 -4.73 16.33
C LYS A 106 -28.53 -6.01 17.07
N TYR A 107 -28.15 -7.04 16.33
CA TYR A 107 -27.83 -8.38 16.82
C TYR A 107 -26.52 -8.85 16.21
N ASP A 108 -25.90 -9.82 16.85
CA ASP A 108 -24.80 -10.56 16.25
C ASP A 108 -25.37 -11.75 15.49
N LEU A 109 -25.05 -11.86 14.19
CA LEU A 109 -25.55 -12.92 13.33
C LEU A 109 -24.41 -13.84 12.92
N SER A 110 -24.57 -15.15 13.13
CA SER A 110 -23.57 -16.14 12.71
C SER A 110 -23.40 -16.15 11.19
N GLN A 111 -22.35 -16.81 10.70
CA GLN A 111 -22.32 -17.26 9.31
C GLN A 111 -23.61 -18.04 8.98
N PRO A 112 -24.09 -17.99 7.74
CA PRO A 112 -25.31 -18.68 7.38
C PRO A 112 -25.16 -20.18 7.60
N TYR A 113 -26.17 -20.83 8.17
CA TYR A 113 -26.30 -22.28 8.17
C TYR A 113 -27.31 -22.76 7.11
N THR A 114 -28.07 -21.83 6.52
CA THR A 114 -28.87 -22.05 5.32
C THR A 114 -28.65 -20.89 4.38
N VAL A 115 -28.56 -21.18 3.09
CA VAL A 115 -28.50 -20.18 2.02
C VAL A 115 -29.57 -20.51 1.00
N GLY A 116 -30.51 -19.60 0.87
CA GLY A 116 -31.49 -19.58 -0.20
C GLY A 116 -31.03 -18.66 -1.33
N GLU A 117 -31.58 -18.89 -2.51
CA GLU A 117 -31.55 -17.96 -3.61
C GLU A 117 -32.94 -17.80 -4.21
N GLY A 118 -33.23 -16.66 -4.81
CA GLY A 118 -34.46 -16.54 -5.59
C GLY A 118 -34.41 -17.48 -6.80
N VAL A 119 -35.43 -18.31 -6.95
CA VAL A 119 -35.54 -19.30 -8.02
C VAL A 119 -36.77 -19.09 -8.85
N ILE A 120 -36.63 -19.49 -10.11
CA ILE A 120 -37.67 -19.48 -11.12
C ILE A 120 -38.26 -20.88 -11.16
N VAL A 121 -39.53 -21.01 -10.78
CA VAL A 121 -40.26 -22.28 -10.78
C VAL A 121 -41.18 -22.32 -11.99
N THR A 122 -41.07 -23.40 -12.77
CA THR A 122 -41.91 -23.67 -13.93
C THR A 122 -42.53 -25.05 -13.82
N ARG A 123 -43.46 -25.38 -14.72
CA ARG A 123 -43.90 -26.77 -14.88
C ARG A 123 -42.72 -27.64 -15.30
N ALA A 124 -42.68 -28.88 -14.84
CA ALA A 124 -41.57 -29.80 -15.08
C ALA A 124 -41.28 -30.00 -16.58
N ASN A 125 -42.32 -29.95 -17.42
CA ASN A 125 -42.22 -30.08 -18.88
C ASN A 125 -41.97 -28.77 -19.65
N ASP A 126 -41.80 -27.63 -18.97
CA ASP A 126 -41.52 -26.34 -19.59
C ASP A 126 -40.02 -26.02 -19.52
N ASP A 127 -39.36 -26.04 -20.68
CA ASP A 127 -37.94 -25.69 -20.83
C ASP A 127 -37.74 -24.33 -21.50
N SER A 128 -38.81 -23.55 -21.66
CA SER A 128 -38.76 -22.25 -22.37
C SER A 128 -38.29 -21.09 -21.49
N ILE A 129 -38.29 -21.26 -20.17
CA ILE A 129 -37.89 -20.25 -19.18
C ILE A 129 -36.76 -20.87 -18.34
N LYS A 130 -35.55 -20.33 -18.46
CA LYS A 130 -34.35 -20.84 -17.75
C LYS A 130 -33.63 -19.75 -16.97
N SER A 131 -33.96 -18.51 -17.24
CA SER A 131 -33.33 -17.33 -16.66
C SER A 131 -34.36 -16.24 -16.44
N LEU A 132 -34.00 -15.24 -15.63
CA LEU A 132 -34.87 -14.09 -15.38
C LEU A 132 -35.17 -13.31 -16.66
N ALA A 133 -34.31 -13.35 -17.67
CA ALA A 133 -34.54 -12.71 -18.97
C ALA A 133 -35.71 -13.35 -19.75
N ASP A 134 -35.95 -14.65 -19.56
CA ASP A 134 -37.00 -15.41 -20.26
C ASP A 134 -38.40 -15.15 -19.66
N VAL A 135 -38.45 -14.50 -18.50
CA VAL A 135 -39.68 -14.13 -17.79
C VAL A 135 -40.39 -12.94 -18.44
N LYS A 136 -39.70 -12.19 -19.31
CA LYS A 136 -40.27 -11.01 -19.99
C LYS A 136 -41.50 -11.37 -20.82
N GLY A 137 -42.62 -10.71 -20.54
CA GLY A 137 -43.90 -10.94 -21.22
C GLY A 137 -44.65 -12.20 -20.77
N LYS A 138 -44.15 -12.93 -19.77
CA LYS A 138 -44.81 -14.07 -19.14
C LYS A 138 -45.74 -13.62 -18.02
N THR A 139 -46.62 -14.52 -17.56
CA THR A 139 -47.47 -14.29 -16.38
C THR A 139 -46.87 -14.97 -15.16
N ALA A 140 -46.62 -14.23 -14.08
CA ALA A 140 -46.05 -14.73 -12.83
C ALA A 140 -47.11 -14.73 -11.71
N ALA A 141 -47.25 -15.80 -10.92
CA ALA A 141 -48.15 -15.81 -9.76
C ALA A 141 -47.39 -15.46 -8.47
N GLU A 142 -47.55 -14.23 -7.97
CA GLU A 142 -46.82 -13.74 -6.80
C GLU A 142 -47.75 -13.13 -5.77
N ASN A 143 -47.40 -13.20 -4.49
CA ASN A 143 -48.07 -12.37 -3.50
C ASN A 143 -47.77 -10.89 -3.79
N ALA A 144 -48.79 -10.04 -3.89
CA ALA A 144 -48.68 -8.66 -4.37
C ALA A 144 -47.66 -7.79 -3.60
N THR A 145 -47.45 -8.08 -2.31
CA THR A 145 -46.52 -7.35 -1.43
C THR A 145 -45.15 -8.03 -1.28
N SER A 146 -44.94 -9.21 -1.87
CA SER A 146 -43.65 -9.91 -1.81
C SER A 146 -42.57 -9.19 -2.62
N ASN A 147 -41.30 -9.35 -2.19
CA ASN A 147 -40.13 -8.94 -2.96
C ASN A 147 -40.09 -9.63 -4.34
N TRP A 148 -40.48 -10.91 -4.43
CA TRP A 148 -40.55 -11.66 -5.69
C TRP A 148 -41.54 -11.07 -6.71
N SER A 149 -42.64 -10.49 -6.22
CA SER A 149 -43.58 -9.70 -7.05
C SER A 149 -42.90 -8.51 -7.74
N LYS A 150 -41.97 -7.85 -7.05
CA LYS A 150 -41.17 -6.77 -7.63
C LYS A 150 -40.17 -7.31 -8.65
N VAL A 151 -39.43 -8.38 -8.32
CA VAL A 151 -38.48 -9.04 -9.23
C VAL A 151 -39.16 -9.46 -10.54
N ALA A 152 -40.33 -10.08 -10.47
CA ALA A 152 -41.10 -10.48 -11.64
C ALA A 152 -41.54 -9.27 -12.51
N ARG A 153 -42.03 -8.19 -11.88
CA ARG A 153 -42.43 -6.96 -12.59
C ARG A 153 -41.25 -6.27 -13.27
N ASP A 154 -40.13 -6.15 -12.56
CA ASP A 154 -38.92 -5.50 -13.07
C ASP A 154 -38.31 -6.32 -14.23
N ALA A 155 -38.44 -7.65 -14.20
CA ALA A 155 -38.11 -8.55 -15.32
C ALA A 155 -39.11 -8.49 -16.49
N GLY A 156 -40.20 -7.72 -16.37
CA GLY A 156 -41.19 -7.51 -17.41
C GLY A 156 -42.28 -8.58 -17.50
N ALA A 157 -42.50 -9.37 -16.44
CA ALA A 157 -43.68 -10.24 -16.35
C ALA A 157 -44.93 -9.46 -15.92
N LYS A 158 -46.08 -9.98 -16.33
CA LYS A 158 -47.39 -9.61 -15.79
C LYS A 158 -47.61 -10.40 -14.50
N VAL A 159 -47.71 -9.72 -13.36
CA VAL A 159 -47.97 -10.39 -12.09
C VAL A 159 -49.48 -10.61 -11.88
N GLU A 160 -49.86 -11.86 -11.68
CA GLU A 160 -51.16 -12.30 -11.16
C GLU A 160 -51.04 -12.40 -9.63
N PRO A 161 -51.74 -11.54 -8.86
CA PRO A 161 -51.62 -11.54 -7.41
C PRO A 161 -52.28 -12.77 -6.79
N VAL A 162 -51.58 -13.43 -5.85
CA VAL A 162 -52.11 -14.54 -5.04
C VAL A 162 -51.93 -14.30 -3.55
N GLU A 163 -52.63 -15.07 -2.71
CA GLU A 163 -52.51 -14.94 -1.25
C GLU A 163 -51.27 -15.65 -0.69
N GLY A 164 -50.81 -16.74 -1.32
CA GLY A 164 -49.64 -17.49 -0.85
C GLY A 164 -49.05 -18.48 -1.86
N PHE A 165 -47.88 -19.03 -1.53
CA PHE A 165 -47.06 -19.83 -2.45
C PHE A 165 -47.76 -21.10 -2.97
N THR A 166 -48.50 -21.82 -2.12
CA THR A 166 -49.25 -23.02 -2.56
C THR A 166 -50.30 -22.69 -3.63
N GLN A 167 -50.90 -21.50 -3.55
CA GLN A 167 -51.82 -21.00 -4.58
C GLN A 167 -51.06 -20.68 -5.88
N SER A 168 -49.86 -20.08 -5.79
CA SER A 168 -48.98 -19.85 -6.95
C SER A 168 -48.69 -21.16 -7.70
N ILE A 169 -48.27 -22.20 -6.99
CA ILE A 169 -47.98 -23.52 -7.58
C ILE A 169 -49.24 -24.15 -8.20
N THR A 170 -50.39 -24.00 -7.53
CA THR A 170 -51.68 -24.48 -8.07
C THR A 170 -52.02 -23.82 -9.42
N LEU A 171 -51.85 -22.49 -9.53
CA LEU A 171 -52.09 -21.77 -10.79
C LEU A 171 -51.07 -22.13 -11.88
N LEU A 172 -49.81 -22.36 -11.49
CA LEU A 172 -48.75 -22.79 -12.39
C LEU A 172 -49.07 -24.17 -13.00
N ASN A 173 -49.51 -25.11 -12.17
CA ASN A 173 -49.93 -26.45 -12.60
C ASN A 173 -51.19 -26.44 -13.48
N GLN A 174 -52.10 -25.49 -13.26
CA GLN A 174 -53.29 -25.29 -14.09
C GLN A 174 -52.99 -24.62 -15.45
N GLY A 175 -51.75 -24.19 -15.69
CA GLY A 175 -51.41 -23.43 -16.90
C GLY A 175 -51.96 -22.00 -16.92
N ARG A 176 -52.43 -21.48 -15.77
CA ARG A 176 -52.97 -20.12 -15.66
C ARG A 176 -51.88 -19.06 -15.54
N VAL A 177 -50.70 -19.46 -15.06
CA VAL A 177 -49.48 -18.66 -15.07
C VAL A 177 -48.34 -19.47 -15.68
N ASP A 178 -47.30 -18.78 -16.13
CA ASP A 178 -46.14 -19.36 -16.79
C ASP A 178 -45.01 -19.65 -15.80
N VAL A 179 -44.92 -18.89 -14.72
CA VAL A 179 -43.79 -18.91 -13.78
C VAL A 179 -44.20 -18.52 -12.37
N VAL A 180 -43.45 -18.98 -11.38
CA VAL A 180 -43.47 -18.48 -10.00
C VAL A 180 -42.03 -18.19 -9.60
N ILE A 181 -41.77 -17.04 -9.00
CA ILE A 181 -40.47 -16.67 -8.44
C ILE A 181 -40.60 -16.75 -6.92
N ASN A 182 -39.74 -17.52 -6.28
CA ASN A 182 -39.75 -17.60 -4.83
C ASN A 182 -38.36 -17.93 -4.29
N ASP A 183 -38.21 -17.90 -2.97
CA ASP A 183 -36.99 -18.37 -2.31
C ASP A 183 -36.84 -19.90 -2.48
N SER A 184 -35.67 -20.35 -2.90
CA SER A 184 -35.33 -21.77 -3.09
C SER A 184 -35.66 -22.61 -1.86
N ILE A 185 -35.48 -22.07 -0.65
CA ILE A 185 -35.75 -22.76 0.61
C ILE A 185 -37.24 -23.08 0.74
N ALA A 186 -38.11 -22.13 0.38
CA ALA A 186 -39.56 -22.34 0.38
C ALA A 186 -39.99 -23.37 -0.69
N VAL A 187 -39.33 -23.37 -1.85
CA VAL A 187 -39.58 -24.35 -2.92
C VAL A 187 -39.12 -25.75 -2.51
N TYR A 188 -37.92 -25.89 -1.94
CA TYR A 188 -37.41 -27.16 -1.43
C TYR A 188 -38.30 -27.73 -0.34
N ALA A 189 -38.71 -26.89 0.62
CA ALA A 189 -39.67 -27.28 1.66
C ALA A 189 -40.98 -27.82 1.07
N TYR A 190 -41.57 -27.10 0.12
CA TYR A 190 -42.79 -27.53 -0.56
C TYR A 190 -42.63 -28.87 -1.29
N LEU A 191 -41.56 -29.03 -2.07
CA LEU A 191 -41.30 -30.28 -2.81
C LEU A 191 -41.03 -31.45 -1.88
N ALA A 192 -40.32 -31.21 -0.77
CA ALA A 192 -40.04 -32.21 0.24
C ALA A 192 -41.31 -32.67 0.97
N GLU A 193 -42.19 -31.73 1.31
CA GLU A 193 -43.44 -32.00 2.04
C GLU A 193 -44.49 -32.66 1.15
N THR A 194 -44.66 -32.18 -0.08
CA THR A 194 -45.74 -32.63 -0.98
C THR A 194 -45.34 -33.78 -1.90
N GLY A 195 -44.05 -33.95 -2.18
CA GLY A 195 -43.55 -34.86 -3.19
C GLY A 195 -43.95 -34.49 -4.61
N ASP A 196 -44.35 -33.23 -4.86
CA ASP A 196 -44.80 -32.77 -6.17
C ASP A 196 -43.68 -32.88 -7.22
N LYS A 197 -43.98 -33.54 -8.35
CA LYS A 197 -43.07 -33.71 -9.49
C LYS A 197 -43.52 -32.93 -10.73
N SER A 198 -44.63 -32.21 -10.62
CA SER A 198 -45.24 -31.47 -11.73
C SER A 198 -44.59 -30.10 -11.98
N VAL A 199 -43.80 -29.60 -11.03
CA VAL A 199 -43.00 -28.38 -11.15
C VAL A 199 -41.52 -28.65 -10.97
N LYS A 200 -40.67 -27.74 -11.44
CA LYS A 200 -39.22 -27.78 -11.25
C LYS A 200 -38.67 -26.37 -11.03
N ILE A 201 -37.52 -26.28 -10.38
CA ILE A 201 -36.68 -25.09 -10.44
C ILE A 201 -36.02 -25.08 -11.82
N ALA A 202 -36.30 -24.05 -12.60
CA ALA A 202 -35.85 -23.91 -13.98
C ALA A 202 -34.65 -22.96 -14.13
N GLY A 203 -34.41 -22.12 -13.12
CA GLY A 203 -33.30 -21.17 -13.09
C GLY A 203 -33.26 -20.37 -11.78
N THR A 204 -32.26 -19.51 -11.65
CA THR A 204 -32.06 -18.65 -10.48
C THR A 204 -32.19 -17.17 -10.88
N VAL A 205 -32.48 -16.29 -9.92
CA VAL A 205 -32.61 -14.84 -10.13
C VAL A 205 -31.38 -14.07 -9.64
N GLY A 206 -30.41 -14.75 -9.04
CA GLY A 206 -29.13 -14.19 -8.59
C GLY A 206 -29.16 -13.46 -7.24
N GLU A 207 -30.34 -13.29 -6.64
CA GLU A 207 -30.47 -12.76 -5.27
C GLU A 207 -30.32 -13.89 -4.26
N LYS A 208 -29.39 -13.75 -3.32
CA LYS A 208 -29.22 -14.68 -2.19
C LYS A 208 -29.98 -14.19 -0.96
N SER A 209 -30.42 -15.15 -0.17
CA SER A 209 -31.13 -14.98 1.10
C SER A 209 -30.43 -15.87 2.10
N GLU A 210 -29.72 -15.30 3.06
CA GLU A 210 -28.86 -16.05 3.98
C GLU A 210 -29.53 -16.14 5.36
N GLN A 211 -29.49 -17.31 6.02
CA GLN A 211 -30.09 -17.53 7.33
C GLN A 211 -29.04 -17.99 8.33
N GLY A 212 -28.91 -17.25 9.43
CA GLY A 212 -27.95 -17.50 10.50
C GLY A 212 -28.63 -17.61 11.87
N PHE A 213 -27.82 -17.89 12.90
CA PHE A 213 -28.24 -17.74 14.29
C PHE A 213 -28.17 -16.28 14.67
N ALA A 214 -29.13 -15.80 15.46
CA ALA A 214 -29.06 -14.46 16.04
C ALA A 214 -28.76 -14.53 17.53
N ALA A 215 -27.72 -13.83 17.97
CA ALA A 215 -27.35 -13.64 19.36
C ALA A 215 -27.49 -12.16 19.75
N ARG A 216 -27.54 -11.87 21.04
CA ARG A 216 -27.41 -10.48 21.52
C ARG A 216 -26.07 -9.91 21.07
N LYS A 217 -26.06 -8.61 20.75
CA LYS A 217 -24.85 -7.87 20.39
C LYS A 217 -23.79 -8.00 21.48
N ASP A 218 -22.55 -8.20 21.07
CA ASP A 218 -21.36 -8.30 21.92
C ASP A 218 -21.44 -9.45 22.96
N SER A 219 -22.24 -10.49 22.68
CA SER A 219 -22.40 -11.66 23.57
C SER A 219 -21.19 -12.59 23.61
N GLY A 220 -20.29 -12.47 22.64
CA GLY A 220 -19.14 -13.36 22.49
C GLY A 220 -19.46 -14.75 21.94
N TYR A 221 -20.70 -15.01 21.51
CA TYR A 221 -21.12 -16.33 21.01
C TYR A 221 -20.70 -16.61 19.57
N LEU A 222 -20.58 -15.60 18.70
CA LEU A 222 -20.32 -15.85 17.28
C LEU A 222 -19.02 -16.59 16.97
N PRO A 223 -17.86 -16.26 17.56
CA PRO A 223 -16.62 -16.94 17.20
C PRO A 223 -16.72 -18.46 17.36
N GLU A 224 -17.40 -18.93 18.41
CA GLU A 224 -17.59 -20.35 18.66
C GLU A 224 -18.72 -20.95 17.80
N LEU A 225 -19.83 -20.24 17.62
CA LEU A 225 -20.91 -20.68 16.73
C LEU A 225 -20.42 -20.82 15.28
N ASP A 226 -19.66 -19.84 14.79
CA ASP A 226 -19.09 -19.83 13.46
C ASP A 226 -18.04 -20.92 13.32
N ARG A 227 -17.16 -21.11 14.31
CA ARG A 227 -16.22 -22.25 14.29
C ARG A 227 -16.96 -23.58 14.19
N ALA A 228 -17.99 -23.81 15.02
CA ALA A 228 -18.78 -25.04 15.00
C ALA A 228 -19.50 -25.25 13.66
N LEU A 229 -20.12 -24.20 13.12
CA LEU A 229 -20.78 -24.26 11.80
C LEU A 229 -19.78 -24.57 10.68
N SER A 230 -18.57 -24.02 10.71
CA SER A 230 -17.52 -24.31 9.73
C SER A 230 -17.07 -25.76 9.80
N GLU A 231 -16.84 -26.29 11.00
CA GLU A 231 -16.42 -27.68 11.18
C GLU A 231 -17.54 -28.67 10.78
N LEU A 232 -18.80 -28.39 11.13
CA LEU A 232 -19.97 -29.20 10.74
C LEU A 232 -20.27 -29.14 9.24
N ARG A 233 -19.88 -28.04 8.60
CA ARG A 233 -19.93 -27.92 7.14
C ARG A 233 -18.82 -28.77 6.50
N ALA A 234 -17.61 -28.71 7.05
CA ALA A 234 -16.45 -29.44 6.53
C ALA A 234 -16.59 -30.96 6.66
N ASP A 235 -17.17 -31.45 7.77
CA ASP A 235 -17.40 -32.88 7.98
C ASP A 235 -18.66 -33.44 7.29
N GLY A 236 -19.44 -32.57 6.63
CA GLY A 236 -20.63 -32.95 5.87
C GLY A 236 -21.91 -33.08 6.69
N THR A 237 -21.86 -32.90 8.01
CA THR A 237 -23.03 -33.03 8.89
C THR A 237 -24.16 -32.08 8.49
N LEU A 238 -23.84 -30.81 8.20
CA LEU A 238 -24.87 -29.86 7.76
C LEU A 238 -25.54 -30.33 6.47
N LYS A 239 -24.77 -30.88 5.53
CA LYS A 239 -25.27 -31.35 4.23
C LYS A 239 -26.23 -32.51 4.40
N GLU A 240 -25.93 -33.45 5.29
CA GLU A 240 -26.82 -34.55 5.62
C GLU A 240 -28.14 -34.05 6.22
N ILE A 241 -28.09 -33.08 7.15
CA ILE A 241 -29.28 -32.45 7.75
C ILE A 241 -30.11 -31.77 6.66
N SER A 242 -29.47 -31.02 5.76
CA SER A 242 -30.16 -30.31 4.65
C SER A 242 -30.84 -31.28 3.68
N GLN A 243 -30.14 -32.33 3.26
CA GLN A 243 -30.72 -33.36 2.40
C GLN A 243 -31.87 -34.12 3.08
N ARG A 244 -31.83 -34.30 4.41
CA ARG A 244 -32.90 -34.97 5.16
C ARG A 244 -34.21 -34.18 5.07
N TYR A 245 -34.18 -32.89 5.38
CA TYR A 245 -35.38 -32.05 5.49
C TYR A 245 -35.79 -31.37 4.18
N LEU A 246 -34.82 -30.87 3.41
CA LEU A 246 -35.08 -30.04 2.23
C LEU A 246 -34.92 -30.83 0.92
N LYS A 247 -34.43 -32.08 0.97
CA LYS A 247 -34.11 -32.91 -0.22
C LYS A 247 -33.13 -32.23 -1.19
N ALA A 248 -32.43 -31.21 -0.72
CA ALA A 248 -31.44 -30.42 -1.42
C ALA A 248 -30.33 -30.04 -0.42
N ASP A 249 -29.17 -29.64 -0.93
CA ASP A 249 -28.10 -29.08 -0.10
C ASP A 249 -28.23 -27.56 -0.09
N ALA A 250 -28.95 -27.05 0.91
CA ALA A 250 -29.15 -25.62 1.15
C ALA A 250 -28.21 -25.07 2.22
N THR A 251 -27.17 -25.82 2.63
CA THR A 251 -26.25 -25.43 3.72
C THR A 251 -25.33 -24.27 3.37
N GLY A 252 -25.36 -23.85 2.10
CA GLY A 252 -24.29 -23.09 1.51
C GLY A 252 -22.97 -23.86 1.53
N ALA A 253 -22.97 -25.20 1.33
CA ALA A 253 -21.78 -25.93 0.88
C ALA A 253 -21.16 -25.06 -0.20
N PRO A 254 -19.89 -24.64 -0.04
CA PRO A 254 -19.46 -23.32 -0.45
C PRO A 254 -20.13 -23.03 -1.78
N ALA A 255 -20.92 -21.95 -1.85
CA ALA A 255 -20.74 -21.19 -3.08
C ALA A 255 -19.22 -21.15 -3.21
N ASP A 256 -18.65 -21.55 -4.34
CA ASP A 256 -18.25 -20.53 -5.30
C ASP A 256 -18.13 -19.15 -4.62
N THR A 257 -17.34 -19.15 -3.55
CA THR A 257 -16.32 -18.27 -3.08
C THR A 257 -15.96 -17.46 -4.31
N PRO A 258 -16.02 -16.12 -4.36
CA PRO A 258 -15.89 -15.45 -5.65
C PRO A 258 -14.61 -15.88 -6.40
N ILE A 259 -13.60 -16.34 -5.65
CA ILE A 259 -12.41 -17.06 -6.14
C ILE A 259 -12.74 -18.47 -6.72
N ARG A 260 -13.36 -19.38 -5.97
CA ARG A 260 -13.75 -20.73 -6.46
C ARG A 260 -14.80 -20.68 -7.58
N ALA A 261 -15.72 -19.72 -7.53
CA ALA A 261 -16.71 -19.41 -8.57
C ALA A 261 -16.06 -19.03 -9.89
N ALA A 262 -15.02 -18.20 -9.82
CA ALA A 262 -14.25 -17.79 -10.98
C ALA A 262 -13.45 -18.97 -11.57
N GLY A 263 -13.19 -20.01 -10.77
CA GLY A 263 -12.39 -21.18 -11.17
C GLY A 263 -10.92 -20.85 -11.44
N VAL A 264 -10.48 -19.62 -11.16
CA VAL A 264 -9.11 -19.11 -11.31
C VAL A 264 -8.94 -17.89 -10.41
N LEU A 265 -7.80 -17.78 -9.74
CA LEU A 265 -7.40 -16.57 -9.02
C LEU A 265 -6.46 -15.75 -9.91
N ARG A 266 -6.92 -14.61 -10.43
CA ARG A 266 -6.06 -13.73 -11.24
C ARG A 266 -5.31 -12.79 -10.31
N VAL A 267 -3.99 -12.77 -10.42
CA VAL A 267 -3.10 -12.03 -9.51
C VAL A 267 -2.28 -11.03 -10.30
N GLY A 268 -2.46 -9.74 -10.01
CA GLY A 268 -1.61 -8.67 -10.51
C GLY A 268 -0.28 -8.65 -9.75
N THR A 269 0.83 -8.62 -10.49
CA THR A 269 2.20 -8.53 -9.93
C THR A 269 3.13 -7.83 -10.92
N GLU A 270 4.33 -7.42 -10.55
CA GLU A 270 5.23 -6.68 -11.45
C GLU A 270 6.13 -7.57 -12.31
N GLY A 271 6.69 -8.64 -11.73
CA GLY A 271 7.65 -9.51 -12.42
C GLY A 271 9.06 -8.91 -12.57
N THR A 272 9.32 -7.75 -11.96
CA THR A 272 10.64 -7.09 -11.96
C THR A 272 11.17 -6.72 -10.58
N TYR A 273 10.50 -7.17 -9.52
CA TYR A 273 10.79 -6.83 -8.13
C TYR A 273 11.37 -8.04 -7.35
N ALA A 274 12.66 -8.34 -7.54
CA ALA A 274 13.33 -9.41 -6.79
C ALA A 274 13.51 -9.04 -5.30
N PRO A 275 13.39 -10.00 -4.35
CA PRO A 275 13.12 -11.43 -4.52
C PRO A 275 11.61 -11.78 -4.51
N PHE A 276 10.72 -10.81 -4.69
CA PHE A 276 9.29 -10.93 -4.45
C PHE A 276 8.47 -11.35 -5.66
N SER A 277 8.65 -10.68 -6.79
CA SER A 277 8.07 -11.03 -8.09
C SER A 277 9.08 -10.72 -9.19
N TYR A 278 9.77 -11.72 -9.73
CA TYR A 278 10.80 -11.52 -10.75
C TYR A 278 10.93 -12.70 -11.69
N HIS A 279 11.51 -12.48 -12.88
CA HIS A 279 11.88 -13.59 -13.76
C HIS A 279 13.23 -14.18 -13.36
N ASP A 280 13.26 -15.49 -13.15
CA ASP A 280 14.51 -16.23 -12.92
C ASP A 280 15.46 -16.00 -14.11
N PRO A 281 16.68 -15.46 -13.92
CA PRO A 281 17.59 -15.17 -15.03
C PRO A 281 18.04 -16.41 -15.82
N ALA A 282 17.97 -17.61 -15.23
CA ALA A 282 18.37 -18.86 -15.86
C ALA A 282 17.21 -19.52 -16.63
N THR A 283 15.98 -19.48 -16.12
CA THR A 283 14.83 -20.15 -16.76
C THR A 283 13.88 -19.20 -17.48
N GLY A 284 13.85 -17.93 -17.09
CA GLY A 284 12.89 -16.93 -17.56
C GLY A 284 11.51 -17.03 -16.90
N ASP A 285 11.30 -17.97 -15.98
CA ASP A 285 10.01 -18.18 -15.32
C ASP A 285 9.74 -17.10 -14.27
N LEU A 286 8.46 -16.71 -14.14
CA LEU A 286 8.02 -15.82 -13.06
C LEU A 286 8.08 -16.57 -11.71
N VAL A 287 8.97 -16.10 -10.85
CA VAL A 287 9.28 -16.66 -9.52
C VAL A 287 9.33 -15.55 -8.47
N GLY A 288 9.43 -15.94 -7.20
CA GLY A 288 9.60 -15.00 -6.10
C GLY A 288 8.68 -15.30 -4.92
N TYR A 289 8.90 -14.57 -3.84
CA TYR A 289 8.16 -14.73 -2.61
C TYR A 289 6.64 -14.51 -2.78
N ASP A 290 6.20 -13.39 -3.37
CA ASP A 290 4.77 -13.11 -3.59
C ASP A 290 4.14 -14.14 -4.53
N ILE A 291 4.91 -14.63 -5.51
CA ILE A 291 4.49 -15.64 -6.47
C ILE A 291 4.22 -16.98 -5.77
N ASP A 292 5.12 -17.41 -4.91
CA ASP A 292 4.98 -18.69 -4.19
C ASP A 292 3.90 -18.61 -3.11
N VAL A 293 3.73 -17.46 -2.42
CA VAL A 293 2.61 -17.24 -1.49
C VAL A 293 1.28 -17.28 -2.23
N ALA A 294 1.14 -16.56 -3.36
CA ALA A 294 -0.10 -16.57 -4.13
C ALA A 294 -0.44 -17.96 -4.68
N LYS A 295 0.55 -18.72 -5.18
CA LYS A 295 0.38 -20.12 -5.60
C LYS A 295 -0.08 -21.01 -4.45
N ALA A 296 0.55 -20.89 -3.28
CA ALA A 296 0.18 -21.65 -2.10
C ALA A 296 -1.27 -21.37 -1.67
N VAL A 297 -1.70 -20.11 -1.73
CA VAL A 297 -3.09 -19.71 -1.46
C VAL A 297 -4.05 -20.29 -2.50
N GLY A 298 -3.72 -20.24 -3.79
CA GLY A 298 -4.53 -20.87 -4.84
C GLY A 298 -4.66 -22.39 -4.66
N GLU A 299 -3.56 -23.08 -4.33
CA GLU A 299 -3.57 -24.51 -4.00
C GLU A 299 -4.48 -24.82 -2.80
N GLN A 300 -4.39 -24.04 -1.73
CA GLN A 300 -5.23 -24.18 -0.54
C GLN A 300 -6.71 -23.95 -0.85
N LEU A 301 -6.99 -22.99 -1.73
CA LEU A 301 -8.34 -22.68 -2.19
C LEU A 301 -8.85 -23.65 -3.27
N GLY A 302 -8.01 -24.52 -3.82
CA GLY A 302 -8.36 -25.46 -4.88
C GLY A 302 -8.56 -24.81 -6.25
N VAL A 303 -7.97 -23.65 -6.50
CA VAL A 303 -8.06 -22.91 -7.78
C VAL A 303 -6.68 -22.67 -8.41
N PRO A 304 -6.56 -22.73 -9.74
CA PRO A 304 -5.34 -22.30 -10.43
C PRO A 304 -5.11 -20.80 -10.26
N VAL A 305 -3.84 -20.40 -10.19
CA VAL A 305 -3.42 -18.99 -10.12
C VAL A 305 -2.94 -18.54 -11.49
N GLN A 306 -3.47 -17.40 -11.96
CA GLN A 306 -3.02 -16.76 -13.19
C GLN A 306 -2.39 -15.40 -12.87
N PHE A 307 -1.09 -15.27 -13.15
CA PHE A 307 -0.40 -13.99 -12.97
C PHE A 307 -0.63 -13.06 -14.15
N VAL A 308 -0.82 -11.78 -13.85
CA VAL A 308 -0.95 -10.68 -14.82
C VAL A 308 0.10 -9.63 -14.49
N GLU A 309 1.22 -9.68 -15.21
CA GLU A 309 2.31 -8.71 -15.05
C GLU A 309 1.84 -7.30 -15.41
N THR A 310 1.99 -6.37 -14.47
CA THR A 310 1.50 -4.99 -14.55
C THR A 310 2.45 -4.07 -13.78
N PRO A 311 2.97 -2.98 -14.39
CA PRO A 311 3.84 -2.03 -13.70
C PRO A 311 3.17 -1.42 -12.47
N TRP A 312 3.91 -1.25 -11.36
CA TRP A 312 3.38 -0.72 -10.09
C TRP A 312 2.53 0.54 -10.25
N ASP A 313 2.99 1.52 -11.02
CA ASP A 313 2.29 2.79 -11.26
C ASP A 313 0.86 2.63 -11.80
N SER A 314 0.57 1.49 -12.43
CA SER A 314 -0.72 1.16 -13.04
C SER A 314 -1.46 0.01 -12.36
N ILE A 315 -0.85 -0.67 -11.38
CA ILE A 315 -1.36 -1.94 -10.85
C ILE A 315 -2.70 -1.77 -10.12
N PHE A 316 -2.86 -0.70 -9.34
CA PHE A 316 -4.13 -0.40 -8.67
C PHE A 316 -5.21 0.08 -9.65
N ALA A 317 -4.84 0.80 -10.71
CA ALA A 317 -5.77 1.16 -11.76
C ALA A 317 -6.25 -0.07 -12.56
N ALA A 318 -5.37 -1.04 -12.78
CA ALA A 318 -5.71 -2.31 -13.41
C ALA A 318 -6.56 -3.21 -12.50
N LEU A 319 -6.33 -3.17 -11.18
CA LEU A 319 -7.18 -3.82 -10.18
C LEU A 319 -8.62 -3.28 -10.24
N GLU A 320 -8.78 -1.95 -10.27
CA GLU A 320 -10.08 -1.29 -10.43
C GLU A 320 -10.74 -1.58 -11.77
N ALA A 321 -9.96 -1.68 -12.84
CA ALA A 321 -10.43 -2.08 -14.18
C ALA A 321 -10.79 -3.58 -14.29
N ASN A 322 -10.78 -4.32 -13.17
CA ASN A 322 -11.13 -5.73 -13.09
C ASN A 322 -10.27 -6.65 -13.99
N ARG A 323 -9.01 -6.27 -14.23
CA ARG A 323 -8.05 -7.06 -15.03
C ARG A 323 -7.56 -8.31 -14.30
N PHE A 324 -7.54 -8.26 -12.98
CA PHE A 324 -7.21 -9.35 -12.07
C PHE A 324 -7.96 -9.14 -10.75
N ASP A 325 -7.95 -10.15 -9.88
CA ASP A 325 -8.79 -10.21 -8.68
C ASP A 325 -8.10 -9.61 -7.46
N ILE A 326 -6.79 -9.87 -7.32
CA ILE A 326 -5.95 -9.33 -6.24
C ILE A 326 -4.61 -8.83 -6.77
N VAL A 327 -3.94 -7.98 -5.99
CA VAL A 327 -2.53 -7.62 -6.17
C VAL A 327 -1.68 -8.37 -5.14
N ALA A 328 -0.64 -9.05 -5.61
CA ALA A 328 0.41 -9.68 -4.80
C ALA A 328 1.77 -9.12 -5.23
N ASN A 329 2.23 -8.09 -4.52
CA ASN A 329 3.46 -7.36 -4.84
C ASN A 329 3.93 -6.51 -3.63
N GLN A 330 4.03 -7.13 -2.45
CA GLN A 330 4.34 -6.46 -1.17
C GLN A 330 3.49 -5.20 -0.92
N VAL A 331 2.16 -5.32 -0.98
CA VAL A 331 1.28 -4.16 -0.79
C VAL A 331 1.18 -3.81 0.70
N THR A 332 1.76 -2.67 1.06
CA THR A 332 1.72 -2.17 2.44
C THR A 332 0.32 -1.89 2.91
N ILE A 333 -0.01 -2.45 4.06
CA ILE A 333 -1.25 -2.26 4.79
C ILE A 333 -1.15 -0.92 5.53
N ASN A 334 -1.95 0.05 5.10
CA ASN A 334 -2.04 1.36 5.75
C ASN A 334 -3.47 1.93 5.66
N PRO A 335 -3.83 2.90 6.51
CA PRO A 335 -5.19 3.45 6.57
C PRO A 335 -5.68 4.04 5.23
N GLU A 336 -4.79 4.71 4.49
CA GLU A 336 -5.15 5.33 3.20
C GLU A 336 -5.53 4.29 2.14
N ARG A 337 -4.84 3.15 2.12
CA ARG A 337 -5.15 2.03 1.22
C ARG A 337 -6.34 1.23 1.71
N GLN A 338 -6.48 0.98 3.01
CA GLN A 338 -7.66 0.32 3.59
C GLN A 338 -8.96 1.09 3.32
N ALA A 339 -8.89 2.42 3.20
CA ALA A 339 -10.03 3.24 2.80
C ALA A 339 -10.47 3.01 1.34
N LYS A 340 -9.56 2.58 0.45
CA LYS A 340 -9.81 2.40 -0.99
C LYS A 340 -9.93 0.95 -1.43
N TYR A 341 -9.24 0.04 -0.76
CA TYR A 341 -9.10 -1.36 -1.09
C TYR A 341 -9.41 -2.22 0.13
N ASP A 342 -9.75 -3.47 -0.12
CA ASP A 342 -9.78 -4.47 0.94
C ASP A 342 -8.43 -5.16 0.97
N LEU A 343 -7.79 -5.17 2.15
CA LEU A 343 -6.44 -5.71 2.33
C LEU A 343 -6.50 -6.98 3.19
N SER A 344 -5.76 -8.01 2.79
CA SER A 344 -5.68 -9.26 3.56
C SER A 344 -4.97 -9.03 4.89
N GLN A 345 -5.06 -10.02 5.77
CA GLN A 345 -4.06 -10.17 6.82
C GLN A 345 -2.66 -10.20 6.19
N PRO A 346 -1.63 -9.72 6.91
CA PRO A 346 -0.29 -9.72 6.37
C PRO A 346 0.19 -11.14 6.09
N TYR A 347 0.72 -11.37 4.90
CA TYR A 347 1.47 -12.60 4.60
C TYR A 347 2.98 -12.38 4.77
N THR A 348 3.42 -11.12 4.80
CA THR A 348 4.77 -10.71 5.21
C THR A 348 4.67 -9.55 6.19
N VAL A 349 5.45 -9.63 7.26
CA VAL A 349 5.67 -8.54 8.20
C VAL A 349 7.13 -8.16 8.09
N GLY A 350 7.39 -7.00 7.50
CA GLY A 350 8.70 -6.38 7.55
C GLY A 350 8.93 -5.78 8.93
N GLU A 351 10.14 -5.89 9.45
CA GLU A 351 10.53 -5.17 10.66
C GLU A 351 11.46 -4.04 10.25
N GLY A 352 11.32 -2.87 10.85
CA GLY A 352 12.34 -1.85 10.69
C GLY A 352 13.63 -2.38 11.31
N VAL A 353 14.70 -2.39 10.54
CA VAL A 353 16.04 -2.75 11.01
C VAL A 353 16.99 -1.59 10.83
N ILE A 354 17.95 -1.52 11.73
CA ILE A 354 19.04 -0.57 11.72
C ILE A 354 20.27 -1.32 11.22
N VAL A 355 20.78 -0.89 10.08
CA VAL A 355 21.97 -1.46 9.45
C VAL A 355 23.17 -0.56 9.74
N THR A 356 24.24 -1.14 10.25
CA THR A 356 25.53 -0.48 10.48
C THR A 356 26.63 -1.18 9.71
N ARG A 357 27.84 -0.61 9.69
CA ARG A 357 29.02 -1.37 9.25
C ARG A 357 29.22 -2.57 10.18
N ALA A 358 29.74 -3.66 9.63
CA ALA A 358 29.95 -4.91 10.37
C ALA A 358 30.84 -4.71 11.60
N ASP A 359 31.78 -3.76 11.54
CA ASP A 359 32.71 -3.39 12.61
C ASP A 359 32.17 -2.36 13.62
N ASP A 360 30.95 -1.86 13.45
CA ASP A 360 30.34 -0.87 14.33
C ASP A 360 29.36 -1.53 15.30
N ASP A 361 29.73 -1.55 16.58
CA ASP A 361 28.93 -2.06 17.71
C ASP A 361 28.32 -0.93 18.56
N SER A 362 28.39 0.33 18.11
CA SER A 362 27.95 1.49 18.90
C SER A 362 26.45 1.77 18.83
N ILE A 363 25.74 1.15 17.89
CA ILE A 363 24.30 1.30 17.67
C ILE A 363 23.65 -0.07 17.81
N THR A 364 22.95 -0.28 18.92
CA THR A 364 22.28 -1.56 19.25
C THR A 364 20.79 -1.38 19.52
N SER A 365 20.27 -0.16 19.41
CA SER A 365 18.84 0.14 19.55
C SER A 365 18.46 1.39 18.75
N LEU A 366 17.16 1.60 18.54
CA LEU A 366 16.63 2.81 17.87
C LEU A 366 17.04 4.11 18.59
N GLU A 367 17.11 4.09 19.91
CA GLU A 367 17.49 5.25 20.74
C GLU A 367 18.94 5.70 20.48
N ASN A 368 19.81 4.78 20.05
CA ASN A 368 21.21 5.09 19.72
C ASN A 368 21.35 5.89 18.42
N LEU A 369 20.27 6.06 17.64
CA LEU A 369 20.27 6.92 16.46
C LEU A 369 20.24 8.42 16.80
N LYS A 370 19.98 8.79 18.05
CA LYS A 370 19.92 10.20 18.46
C LYS A 370 21.25 10.92 18.20
N GLY A 371 21.22 11.94 17.35
CA GLY A 371 22.40 12.70 16.95
C GLY A 371 23.31 11.98 15.95
N LYS A 372 22.92 10.78 15.48
CA LYS A 372 23.60 10.06 14.40
C LYS A 372 23.11 10.54 13.04
N THR A 373 23.90 10.27 12.00
CA THR A 373 23.52 10.49 10.62
C THR A 373 23.07 9.18 10.00
N THR A 374 21.91 9.18 9.36
CA THR A 374 21.41 8.00 8.62
C THR A 374 21.04 8.36 7.20
N ALA A 375 20.91 7.37 6.31
CA ALA A 375 20.44 7.61 4.94
C ALA A 375 19.25 6.74 4.55
N GLN A 376 18.20 7.36 4.01
CA GLN A 376 17.00 6.70 3.48
C GLN A 376 16.43 7.51 2.30
N SER A 377 15.49 6.95 1.55
CA SER A 377 14.63 7.80 0.71
C SER A 377 13.85 8.77 1.60
N ILE A 378 13.82 10.06 1.25
CA ILE A 378 13.26 11.11 2.13
C ILE A 378 11.78 10.84 2.46
N THR A 379 11.05 10.24 1.51
CA THR A 379 9.62 9.89 1.59
C THR A 379 9.35 8.56 2.28
N SER A 380 10.38 7.78 2.60
CA SER A 380 10.19 6.50 3.28
C SER A 380 9.65 6.72 4.69
N ASN A 381 8.75 5.83 5.13
CA ASN A 381 8.37 5.69 6.53
C ASN A 381 9.60 5.51 7.43
N TRP A 382 10.62 4.75 7.00
CA TRP A 382 11.85 4.55 7.77
C TRP A 382 12.69 5.82 7.96
N ALA A 383 12.62 6.75 7.01
CA ALA A 383 13.20 8.08 7.19
C ALA A 383 12.51 8.84 8.32
N GLN A 384 11.19 8.70 8.46
CA GLN A 384 10.45 9.31 9.56
C GLN A 384 10.83 8.65 10.90
N VAL A 385 10.90 7.32 10.96
CA VAL A 385 11.35 6.58 12.16
C VAL A 385 12.73 7.04 12.62
N ALA A 386 13.68 7.21 11.70
CA ALA A 386 15.00 7.70 12.02
C ALA A 386 14.99 9.16 12.54
N ARG A 387 14.17 10.05 11.93
CA ARG A 387 14.02 11.44 12.41
C ARG A 387 13.40 11.51 13.79
N ASP A 388 12.36 10.72 14.04
CA ASP A 388 11.66 10.67 15.33
C ASP A 388 12.59 10.13 16.43
N ALA A 389 13.50 9.21 16.08
CA ALA A 389 14.59 8.76 16.94
C ALA A 389 15.71 9.81 17.15
N GLY A 390 15.62 10.97 16.49
CA GLY A 390 16.56 12.08 16.62
C GLY A 390 17.79 12.01 15.71
N ALA A 391 17.75 11.21 14.63
CA ALA A 391 18.81 11.16 13.64
C ALA A 391 18.72 12.30 12.62
N THR A 392 19.86 12.69 12.06
CA THR A 392 19.91 13.51 10.84
C THR A 392 19.79 12.58 9.62
N VAL A 393 18.71 12.72 8.84
CA VAL A 393 18.46 11.86 7.68
C VAL A 393 18.96 12.50 6.38
N GLU A 394 19.97 11.88 5.80
CA GLU A 394 20.42 12.09 4.43
C GLU A 394 19.49 11.36 3.45
N GLY A 395 19.17 12.02 2.35
CA GLY A 395 18.23 11.48 1.37
C GLY A 395 18.98 10.82 0.24
N VAL A 396 18.61 9.59 -0.05
CA VAL A 396 19.17 8.78 -1.13
C VAL A 396 18.05 8.24 -2.01
N GLU A 397 18.38 7.89 -3.26
CA GLU A 397 17.42 7.31 -4.21
C GLU A 397 17.06 5.86 -3.82
N GLY A 398 17.93 5.16 -3.10
CA GLY A 398 17.65 3.78 -2.72
C GLY A 398 18.65 3.20 -1.72
N PHE A 399 18.36 1.97 -1.28
CA PHE A 399 19.11 1.30 -0.22
C PHE A 399 20.59 1.05 -0.56
N ALA A 400 20.89 0.63 -1.80
CA ALA A 400 22.28 0.41 -2.22
C ALA A 400 23.15 1.68 -2.11
N GLN A 401 22.57 2.86 -2.37
CA GLN A 401 23.25 4.14 -2.19
C GLN A 401 23.46 4.45 -0.69
N ALA A 402 22.50 4.11 0.19
CA ALA A 402 22.69 4.20 1.63
C ALA A 402 23.85 3.32 2.11
N ILE A 403 23.94 2.07 1.63
CA ILE A 403 25.05 1.16 1.95
C ILE A 403 26.39 1.71 1.45
N THR A 404 26.43 2.29 0.25
CA THR A 404 27.63 2.96 -0.27
C THR A 404 28.09 4.08 0.67
N LEU A 405 27.17 4.95 1.13
CA LEU A 405 27.50 6.01 2.07
C LEU A 405 27.96 5.47 3.44
N LEU A 406 27.36 4.37 3.90
CA LEU A 406 27.70 3.70 5.16
C LEU A 406 29.11 3.12 5.13
N ASN A 407 29.47 2.43 4.04
CA ASN A 407 30.79 1.88 3.79
C ASN A 407 31.86 2.98 3.64
N GLN A 408 31.51 4.12 3.04
CA GLN A 408 32.37 5.31 2.98
C GLN A 408 32.46 6.09 4.33
N GLY A 409 31.78 5.61 5.37
CA GLY A 409 31.69 6.25 6.68
C GLY A 409 31.11 7.66 6.63
N ARG A 410 30.25 7.96 5.65
CA ARG A 410 29.56 9.25 5.51
C ARG A 410 28.30 9.31 6.36
N ILE A 411 27.77 8.15 6.74
CA ILE A 411 26.66 7.99 7.67
C ILE A 411 27.02 6.94 8.73
N ASP A 412 26.31 6.97 9.85
CA ASP A 412 26.50 6.04 10.97
C ASP A 412 25.67 4.77 10.80
N ALA A 413 24.45 4.89 10.27
CA ALA A 413 23.54 3.76 10.06
C ALA A 413 22.56 4.02 8.91
N THR A 414 21.79 3.02 8.51
CA THR A 414 20.56 3.21 7.70
C THR A 414 19.42 2.41 8.31
N VAL A 415 18.23 3.00 8.37
CA VAL A 415 17.01 2.31 8.78
C VAL A 415 16.26 1.89 7.53
N ASN A 416 15.91 0.62 7.43
CA ASN A 416 15.12 0.11 6.32
C ASN A 416 14.27 -1.09 6.75
N ASP A 417 13.43 -1.56 5.84
CA ASP A 417 12.68 -2.80 6.03
C ASP A 417 13.62 -4.00 6.04
N SER A 418 13.49 -4.89 7.04
CA SER A 418 14.30 -6.10 7.20
C SER A 418 14.33 -6.92 5.93
N VAL A 419 13.20 -6.99 5.22
CA VAL A 419 13.08 -7.77 4.00
C VAL A 419 13.92 -7.17 2.88
N ALA A 420 13.96 -5.85 2.75
CA ALA A 420 14.83 -5.16 1.79
C ALA A 420 16.32 -5.35 2.12
N VAL A 421 16.67 -5.42 3.40
CA VAL A 421 18.06 -5.67 3.84
C VAL A 421 18.47 -7.11 3.54
N TYR A 422 17.62 -8.09 3.87
CA TYR A 422 17.89 -9.50 3.60
C TYR A 422 18.06 -9.77 2.10
N ALA A 423 17.18 -9.19 1.28
CA ALA A 423 17.29 -9.25 -0.17
C ALA A 423 18.65 -8.75 -0.67
N TYR A 424 19.06 -7.55 -0.24
CA TYR A 424 20.35 -6.97 -0.61
C TYR A 424 21.53 -7.85 -0.23
N LEU A 425 21.56 -8.36 1.01
CA LEU A 425 22.63 -9.22 1.50
C LEU A 425 22.68 -10.55 0.74
N ALA A 426 21.53 -11.14 0.42
CA ALA A 426 21.43 -12.39 -0.32
C ALA A 426 21.90 -12.22 -1.79
N GLU A 427 21.56 -11.10 -2.43
CA GLU A 427 21.93 -10.81 -3.81
C GLU A 427 23.42 -10.48 -3.95
N THR A 428 23.94 -9.65 -3.05
CA THR A 428 25.31 -9.10 -3.16
C THR A 428 26.36 -9.95 -2.46
N GLY A 429 25.96 -10.74 -1.46
CA GLY A 429 26.90 -11.40 -0.55
C GLY A 429 27.72 -10.42 0.30
N ASP A 430 27.25 -9.16 0.45
CA ASP A 430 27.99 -8.12 1.17
C ASP A 430 28.15 -8.47 2.65
N THR A 431 29.39 -8.52 3.12
CA THR A 431 29.75 -8.77 4.52
C THR A 431 30.24 -7.51 5.24
N SER A 432 30.26 -6.34 4.58
CA SER A 432 30.77 -5.10 5.18
C SER A 432 29.74 -4.41 6.08
N VAL A 433 28.48 -4.84 6.04
CA VAL A 433 27.38 -4.31 6.84
C VAL A 433 26.66 -5.42 7.61
N LYS A 434 25.96 -5.05 8.68
CA LYS A 434 25.14 -5.97 9.49
C LYS A 434 23.85 -5.31 9.93
N ILE A 435 22.82 -6.12 10.18
CA ILE A 435 21.67 -5.68 10.97
C ILE A 435 22.14 -5.59 12.43
N ALA A 436 22.18 -4.37 12.97
CA ALA A 436 22.68 -4.09 14.30
C ALA A 436 21.57 -4.08 15.35
N ALA A 437 20.35 -3.74 14.96
CA ALA A 437 19.18 -3.73 15.83
C ALA A 437 17.87 -3.75 15.02
N GLN A 438 16.79 -4.12 15.69
CA GLN A 438 15.42 -3.85 15.24
C GLN A 438 14.96 -2.48 15.77
N THR A 439 14.09 -1.81 15.02
CA THR A 439 13.45 -0.55 15.45
C THR A 439 12.28 -0.79 16.39
N GLY A 440 11.76 -2.02 16.43
CA GLY A 440 10.51 -2.37 17.13
C GLY A 440 9.25 -1.91 16.41
N GLN A 441 9.36 -1.38 15.18
CA GLN A 441 8.23 -1.05 14.31
C GLN A 441 8.12 -2.05 13.17
N THR A 442 6.90 -2.42 12.81
CA THR A 442 6.63 -3.34 11.71
C THR A 442 6.02 -2.62 10.51
N SER A 443 6.14 -3.23 9.33
CA SER A 443 5.50 -2.85 8.08
C SER A 443 4.80 -4.08 7.51
N ASP A 444 3.48 -4.06 7.60
CA ASP A 444 2.65 -5.21 7.24
C ASP A 444 2.33 -5.19 5.74
N GLN A 445 2.55 -6.31 5.05
CA GLN A 445 2.32 -6.46 3.61
C GLN A 445 1.24 -7.53 3.36
N GLY A 446 0.21 -7.18 2.59
CA GLY A 446 -0.93 -8.05 2.30
C GLY A 446 -1.30 -8.09 0.82
N PHE A 447 -2.31 -8.90 0.50
CA PHE A 447 -2.99 -8.84 -0.79
C PHE A 447 -3.93 -7.65 -0.81
N ALA A 448 -4.02 -6.97 -1.95
CA ALA A 448 -5.04 -5.94 -2.16
C ALA A 448 -6.10 -6.41 -3.13
N ALA A 449 -7.36 -6.33 -2.73
CA ALA A 449 -8.53 -6.56 -3.57
C ALA A 449 -9.34 -5.27 -3.71
N ARG A 450 -10.22 -5.22 -4.72
CA ARG A 450 -11.23 -4.16 -4.83
C ARG A 450 -12.07 -4.10 -3.55
N LYS A 451 -12.51 -2.89 -3.19
CA LYS A 451 -13.39 -2.68 -2.04
C LYS A 451 -14.69 -3.47 -2.19
N ASN A 452 -15.13 -4.12 -1.12
CA ASN A 452 -16.33 -4.96 -1.04
C ASN A 452 -16.32 -6.11 -2.06
N SER A 453 -15.14 -6.63 -2.40
CA SER A 453 -15.00 -7.73 -3.38
C SER A 453 -15.44 -9.09 -2.84
N GLY A 454 -15.56 -9.22 -1.52
CA GLY A 454 -15.91 -10.49 -0.85
C GLY A 454 -14.78 -11.52 -0.81
N LEU A 455 -13.59 -11.22 -1.37
CA LEU A 455 -12.47 -12.17 -1.46
C LEU A 455 -11.74 -12.40 -0.12
N LEU A 456 -11.81 -11.43 0.79
CA LEU A 456 -10.94 -11.36 1.96
C LEU A 456 -11.15 -12.48 2.97
N PRO A 457 -12.38 -12.89 3.32
CA PRO A 457 -12.60 -14.01 4.23
C PRO A 457 -11.89 -15.30 3.76
N GLU A 458 -11.93 -15.60 2.47
CA GLU A 458 -11.26 -16.77 1.89
C GLU A 458 -9.75 -16.63 1.83
N LEU A 459 -9.26 -15.48 1.39
CA LEU A 459 -7.83 -15.21 1.33
C LEU A 459 -7.22 -15.29 2.73
N ASN A 460 -7.89 -14.73 3.73
CA ASN A 460 -7.43 -14.78 5.12
C ASN A 460 -7.51 -16.19 5.69
N GLY A 461 -8.59 -16.94 5.43
CA GLY A 461 -8.71 -18.34 5.86
C GLY A 461 -7.59 -19.22 5.28
N ALA A 462 -7.29 -19.07 3.98
CA ALA A 462 -6.17 -19.77 3.35
C ALA A 462 -4.82 -19.36 3.94
N LEU A 463 -4.60 -18.07 4.19
CA LEU A 463 -3.38 -17.59 4.84
C LEU A 463 -3.23 -18.15 6.27
N ASP A 464 -4.31 -18.26 7.03
CA ASP A 464 -4.29 -18.83 8.38
C ASP A 464 -3.93 -20.32 8.37
N GLU A 465 -4.49 -21.10 7.43
CA GLU A 465 -4.15 -22.51 7.27
C GLU A 465 -2.68 -22.71 6.84
N LEU A 466 -2.21 -21.93 5.87
CA LEU A 466 -0.81 -21.95 5.39
C LEU A 466 0.19 -21.43 6.44
N ARG A 467 -0.27 -20.62 7.38
CA ARG A 467 0.53 -20.20 8.55
C ARG A 467 0.59 -21.33 9.56
N ALA A 468 -0.55 -21.98 9.83
CA ALA A 468 -0.65 -23.05 10.81
C ALA A 468 0.12 -24.33 10.41
N ASP A 469 0.20 -24.63 9.11
CA ASP A 469 0.95 -25.78 8.58
C ASP A 469 2.44 -25.51 8.33
N GLY A 470 2.90 -24.26 8.52
CA GLY A 470 4.28 -23.82 8.35
C GLY A 470 4.72 -23.58 6.91
N LYS A 471 3.81 -23.67 5.92
CA LYS A 471 4.13 -23.48 4.50
C LYS A 471 4.54 -22.04 4.19
N LEU A 472 3.91 -21.04 4.82
CA LEU A 472 4.36 -19.64 4.70
C LEU A 472 5.79 -19.46 5.24
N THR A 473 6.12 -20.08 6.37
CA THR A 473 7.47 -19.99 6.97
C THR A 473 8.51 -20.58 6.03
N ALA A 474 8.24 -21.74 5.44
CA ALA A 474 9.14 -22.36 4.46
C ALA A 474 9.36 -21.48 3.22
N ILE A 475 8.31 -20.80 2.72
CA ILE A 475 8.44 -19.84 1.60
C ILE A 475 9.29 -18.64 2.03
N SER A 476 9.08 -18.13 3.25
CA SER A 476 9.88 -17.03 3.81
C SER A 476 11.36 -17.39 3.94
N GLU A 477 11.68 -18.54 4.52
CA GLU A 477 13.07 -18.99 4.66
C GLU A 477 13.75 -19.23 3.30
N LYS A 478 13.00 -19.71 2.29
CA LYS A 478 13.51 -19.93 0.94
C LYS A 478 14.06 -18.64 0.33
N TYR A 479 13.27 -17.57 0.33
CA TYR A 479 13.61 -16.31 -0.36
C TYR A 479 14.30 -15.28 0.53
N LEU A 480 13.91 -15.18 1.79
CA LEU A 480 14.34 -14.12 2.70
C LEU A 480 15.38 -14.60 3.72
N LYS A 481 15.64 -15.91 3.79
CA LYS A 481 16.56 -16.54 4.78
C LYS A 481 16.17 -16.26 6.24
N ALA A 482 14.94 -15.85 6.48
CA ALA A 482 14.36 -15.55 7.78
C ALA A 482 12.84 -15.79 7.73
N ASP A 483 12.22 -16.01 8.90
CA ASP A 483 10.77 -16.05 9.03
C ASP A 483 10.21 -14.63 9.18
N ALA A 484 9.57 -14.14 8.12
CA ALA A 484 8.91 -12.84 8.06
C ALA A 484 7.38 -13.00 8.00
N THR A 485 6.82 -14.15 8.38
CA THR A 485 5.38 -14.45 8.22
C THR A 485 4.49 -13.89 9.33
N GLY A 486 5.10 -13.33 10.38
CA GLY A 486 4.40 -12.75 11.52
C GLY A 486 3.51 -13.78 12.23
N GLY A 487 4.11 -14.70 12.98
CA GLY A 487 3.35 -15.54 13.92
C GLY A 487 2.60 -14.65 14.92
N ALA A 488 1.39 -15.04 15.31
CA ALA A 488 0.49 -14.28 16.19
C ALA A 488 1.13 -13.90 17.54
N GLN A 489 1.92 -12.84 17.56
CA GLN A 489 1.95 -11.95 18.69
C GLN A 489 0.77 -11.01 18.50
N GLU A 490 -0.03 -10.84 19.57
CA GLU A 490 -0.91 -9.69 19.70
C GLU A 490 -0.18 -8.51 19.10
N SER A 491 -0.82 -7.83 18.14
CA SER A 491 -0.45 -6.47 17.82
C SER A 491 -0.37 -5.74 19.16
N THR A 492 0.84 -5.60 19.72
CA THR A 492 1.09 -4.55 20.68
C THR A 492 0.57 -3.33 19.97
N PRO A 493 -0.44 -2.62 20.53
CA PRO A 493 -0.79 -1.32 20.00
C PRO A 493 0.54 -0.62 19.84
N ASN A 494 0.85 -0.15 18.63
CA ASN A 494 2.04 0.65 18.36
C ASN A 494 2.37 1.41 19.64
N ALA A 495 3.52 1.14 20.28
CA ALA A 495 3.98 1.91 21.42
C ALA A 495 3.64 3.36 21.09
N PRO A 496 3.00 4.16 21.97
CA PRO A 496 2.37 5.41 21.59
C PRO A 496 3.40 6.39 21.00
N GLY A 497 3.76 6.19 19.73
CA GLY A 497 4.05 7.21 18.78
C GLY A 497 2.79 8.04 18.85
N SER A 498 3.00 9.28 19.28
CA SER A 498 1.99 10.31 19.45
C SER A 498 0.74 9.94 18.68
N GLN A 499 -0.41 9.88 19.36
CA GLN A 499 -1.71 10.06 18.72
C GLN A 499 -1.50 11.21 17.73
N GLN A 500 -1.22 10.88 16.48
CA GLN A 500 -1.30 11.83 15.41
C GLN A 500 -2.80 11.88 15.27
N GLU A 501 -3.37 12.91 15.90
CA GLU A 501 -4.60 13.52 15.42
C GLU A 501 -4.60 13.33 13.89
N PRO A 502 -5.71 12.84 13.29
CA PRO A 502 -5.78 12.70 11.83
C PRO A 502 -5.17 13.97 11.26
N PRO A 503 -4.09 13.88 10.44
CA PRO A 503 -3.21 15.01 10.19
C PRO A 503 -4.13 16.16 9.87
N GLN A 504 -4.15 17.18 10.75
CA GLN A 504 -4.92 18.38 10.45
C GLN A 504 -4.50 18.71 9.04
N VAL A 505 -5.46 18.73 8.11
CA VAL A 505 -5.20 19.04 6.71
C VAL A 505 -4.73 20.48 6.73
N ARG A 506 -3.44 20.69 7.00
CA ARG A 506 -2.80 21.98 6.97
C ARG A 506 -2.94 22.38 5.54
N SER A 507 -3.72 23.43 5.30
CA SER A 507 -3.84 23.96 3.94
C SER A 507 -2.44 24.11 3.36
N ALA A 508 -2.22 23.71 2.11
CA ALA A 508 -0.93 23.87 1.43
C ALA A 508 -0.36 25.30 1.61
N PHE A 509 -1.24 26.28 1.73
CA PHE A 509 -0.91 27.67 2.07
C PHE A 509 -0.20 27.84 3.43
N GLN A 510 -0.72 27.24 4.51
CA GLN A 510 -0.08 27.29 5.83
C GLN A 510 1.28 26.59 5.81
N LEU A 511 1.36 25.44 5.14
CA LEU A 511 2.62 24.72 5.00
C LEU A 511 3.69 25.54 4.27
N VAL A 512 3.29 26.28 3.21
CA VAL A 512 4.18 27.22 2.52
C VAL A 512 4.64 28.33 3.47
N LEU A 513 3.72 28.98 4.20
CA LEU A 513 4.05 30.06 5.12
C LEU A 513 5.06 29.64 6.20
N ASP A 514 4.86 28.46 6.79
CA ASP A 514 5.74 27.90 7.83
C ASP A 514 7.16 27.65 7.30
N ASN A 515 7.29 27.40 6.00
CA ASN A 515 8.54 26.99 5.37
C ASN A 515 9.23 28.06 4.51
N LEU A 516 8.67 29.27 4.41
CA LEU A 516 9.33 30.40 3.74
C LEU A 516 10.72 30.68 4.31
N TRP A 517 10.85 30.72 5.65
CA TRP A 517 12.14 31.02 6.27
C TRP A 517 13.17 29.88 6.14
N PRO A 518 12.85 28.61 6.41
CA PRO A 518 13.75 27.49 6.14
C PRO A 518 14.29 27.47 4.70
N LEU A 519 13.41 27.67 3.71
CA LEU A 519 13.79 27.73 2.29
C LEU A 519 14.69 28.95 2.01
N ALA A 520 14.30 30.14 2.48
CA ALA A 520 15.12 31.34 2.34
C ALA A 520 16.50 31.19 2.98
N LYS A 521 16.57 30.57 4.17
CA LYS A 521 17.82 30.31 4.89
C LYS A 521 18.73 29.43 4.05
N ALA A 522 18.26 28.32 3.50
CA ALA A 522 19.10 27.48 2.64
C ALA A 522 19.51 28.16 1.33
N ALA A 523 18.64 28.98 0.73
CA ALA A 523 19.03 29.81 -0.41
C ALA A 523 20.19 30.76 -0.05
N LEU A 524 20.11 31.43 1.11
CA LEU A 524 21.09 32.41 1.57
C LEU A 524 22.40 31.78 2.06
N THR A 525 22.34 30.63 2.73
CA THR A 525 23.53 30.02 3.35
C THR A 525 24.18 28.95 2.49
N MET A 526 23.46 28.37 1.53
CA MET A 526 23.97 27.28 0.69
C MET A 526 23.96 27.67 -0.79
N THR A 527 22.80 27.88 -1.41
CA THR A 527 22.66 28.12 -2.87
C THR A 527 23.47 29.32 -3.36
N ILE A 528 23.35 30.47 -2.70
CA ILE A 528 24.05 31.71 -3.09
C ILE A 528 25.56 31.58 -2.88
N PRO A 529 26.09 31.18 -1.70
CA PRO A 529 27.51 30.96 -1.51
C PRO A 529 28.10 29.93 -2.48
N LEU A 530 27.41 28.81 -2.70
CA LEU A 530 27.84 27.79 -3.65
C LEU A 530 27.99 28.35 -5.06
N THR A 531 27.02 29.15 -5.52
CA THR A 531 27.08 29.84 -6.82
C THR A 531 28.27 30.80 -6.88
N ILE A 532 28.41 31.69 -5.90
CA ILE A 532 29.43 32.76 -5.90
C ILE A 532 30.83 32.16 -5.88
N ILE A 533 31.09 31.22 -4.96
CA ILE A 533 32.41 30.58 -4.82
C ILE A 533 32.73 29.81 -6.09
N SER A 534 31.80 28.99 -6.58
CA SER A 534 32.02 28.15 -7.75
C SER A 534 32.30 28.99 -8.99
N PHE A 535 31.58 30.09 -9.16
CA PHE A 535 31.76 31.01 -10.28
C PHE A 535 33.08 31.78 -10.22
N ILE A 536 33.47 32.30 -9.05
CA ILE A 536 34.74 33.03 -8.89
C ILE A 536 35.93 32.10 -9.19
N VAL A 537 35.96 30.92 -8.58
CA VAL A 537 37.02 29.94 -8.81
C VAL A 537 36.99 29.46 -10.27
N GLY A 538 35.78 29.21 -10.80
CA GLY A 538 35.58 28.86 -12.20
C GLY A 538 36.09 29.92 -13.18
N LEU A 539 35.90 31.22 -12.90
CA LEU A 539 36.43 32.31 -13.72
C LEU A 539 37.95 32.38 -13.71
N VAL A 540 38.58 32.09 -12.57
CA VAL A 540 40.05 32.00 -12.48
C VAL A 540 40.57 30.86 -13.34
N ILE A 541 39.94 29.68 -13.24
CA ILE A 541 40.25 28.52 -14.10
C ILE A 541 40.02 28.88 -15.57
N ALA A 542 38.89 29.50 -15.88
CA ALA A 542 38.51 29.87 -17.24
C ALA A 542 39.53 30.81 -17.89
N LEU A 543 39.99 31.84 -17.18
CA LEU A 543 41.00 32.75 -17.67
C LEU A 543 42.32 32.02 -17.93
N ALA A 544 42.78 31.20 -16.98
CA ALA A 544 44.03 30.44 -17.13
C ALA A 544 43.96 29.49 -18.33
N VAL A 545 42.85 28.75 -18.48
CA VAL A 545 42.60 27.81 -19.57
C VAL A 545 42.47 28.55 -20.91
N ALA A 546 41.78 29.69 -20.97
CA ALA A 546 41.65 30.51 -22.17
C ALA A 546 43.02 31.01 -22.66
N LEU A 547 43.86 31.49 -21.75
CA LEU A 547 45.22 31.94 -22.08
C LEU A 547 46.10 30.77 -22.52
N ALA A 548 46.00 29.60 -21.88
CA ALA A 548 46.70 28.39 -22.31
C ALA A 548 46.27 27.96 -23.73
N ARG A 549 44.98 28.04 -24.06
CA ARG A 549 44.45 27.77 -25.42
C ARG A 549 45.00 28.72 -26.48
N LEU A 550 45.20 29.99 -26.13
CA LEU A 550 45.75 31.03 -27.02
C LEU A 550 47.27 31.02 -27.10
N SER A 551 47.95 30.27 -26.23
CA SER A 551 49.41 30.16 -26.22
C SER A 551 49.94 29.55 -27.51
N SER A 552 51.11 30.03 -27.96
CA SER A 552 51.89 29.38 -29.01
C SER A 552 52.49 28.04 -28.57
N ASN A 553 52.53 27.75 -27.27
CA ASN A 553 52.98 26.46 -26.75
C ASN A 553 51.93 25.37 -27.03
N VAL A 554 52.26 24.48 -27.94
CA VAL A 554 51.39 23.39 -28.39
C VAL A 554 50.97 22.48 -27.25
N VAL A 555 51.84 22.22 -26.26
CA VAL A 555 51.52 21.38 -25.10
C VAL A 555 50.45 22.04 -24.25
N LEU A 556 50.65 23.31 -23.86
CA LEU A 556 49.67 24.06 -23.06
C LEU A 556 48.32 24.18 -23.78
N SER A 557 48.35 24.48 -25.09
CA SER A 557 47.12 24.61 -25.89
C SER A 557 46.37 23.28 -26.01
N ASN A 558 47.08 22.16 -26.18
CA ASN A 558 46.48 20.84 -26.29
C ASN A 558 45.92 20.33 -24.95
N VAL A 559 46.63 20.54 -23.83
CA VAL A 559 46.14 20.19 -22.48
C VAL A 559 44.86 20.96 -22.17
N ALA A 560 44.85 22.26 -22.43
CA ALA A 560 43.66 23.08 -22.24
C ALA A 560 42.52 22.64 -23.18
N ARG A 561 42.82 22.24 -24.43
CA ARG A 561 41.81 21.71 -25.37
C ARG A 561 41.19 20.42 -24.85
N PHE A 562 42.01 19.52 -24.31
CA PHE A 562 41.57 18.26 -23.74
C PHE A 562 40.66 18.47 -22.52
N TYR A 563 41.08 19.33 -21.57
CA TYR A 563 40.24 19.71 -20.42
C TYR A 563 38.87 20.26 -20.86
N ILE A 564 38.84 21.22 -21.78
CA ILE A 564 37.58 21.79 -22.30
C ILE A 564 36.73 20.71 -22.95
N SER A 565 37.35 19.80 -23.71
CA SER A 565 36.65 18.68 -24.37
C SER A 565 35.98 17.75 -23.36
N ILE A 566 36.65 17.41 -22.26
CA ILE A 566 36.07 16.57 -21.19
C ILE A 566 34.90 17.31 -20.53
N ILE A 567 35.14 18.55 -20.09
CA ILE A 567 34.14 19.31 -19.32
C ILE A 567 32.87 19.57 -20.14
N ARG A 568 33.01 19.89 -21.43
CA ARG A 568 31.86 20.14 -22.31
C ARG A 568 31.26 18.85 -22.88
N GLY A 569 32.02 17.76 -22.89
CA GLY A 569 31.58 16.45 -23.39
C GLY A 569 30.93 15.56 -22.33
N THR A 570 30.95 15.95 -21.06
CA THR A 570 30.39 15.16 -19.95
C THR A 570 29.29 15.95 -19.21
N PRO A 571 28.18 15.31 -18.81
CA PRO A 571 27.14 15.98 -18.03
C PRO A 571 27.66 16.49 -16.68
N LEU A 572 27.17 17.64 -16.23
CA LEU A 572 27.55 18.22 -14.93
C LEU A 572 27.19 17.30 -13.75
N LEU A 573 26.05 16.60 -13.82
CA LEU A 573 25.66 15.61 -12.83
C LEU A 573 26.69 14.47 -12.69
N VAL A 574 27.24 13.99 -13.82
CA VAL A 574 28.29 12.96 -13.81
C VAL A 574 29.56 13.50 -13.18
N GLN A 575 29.91 14.76 -13.44
CA GLN A 575 31.07 15.41 -12.80
C GLN A 575 30.90 15.49 -11.28
N LEU A 576 29.70 15.82 -10.78
CA LEU A 576 29.38 15.80 -9.35
C LEU A 576 29.55 14.39 -8.75
N PHE A 577 29.04 13.36 -9.43
CA PHE A 577 29.15 11.97 -8.97
C PHE A 577 30.60 11.47 -8.93
N ILE A 578 31.41 11.81 -9.92
CA ILE A 578 32.84 11.44 -9.91
C ILE A 578 33.55 12.06 -8.71
N VAL A 579 33.33 13.35 -8.44
CA VAL A 579 33.98 14.04 -7.33
C VAL A 579 33.49 13.52 -5.98
N PHE A 580 32.19 13.23 -5.84
CA PHE A 580 31.60 12.89 -4.55
C PHE A 580 31.62 11.39 -4.22
N TYR A 581 31.23 10.53 -5.18
CA TYR A 581 31.10 9.08 -4.99
C TYR A 581 32.33 8.28 -5.43
N ALA A 582 33.03 8.69 -6.50
CA ALA A 582 34.14 7.91 -7.04
C ALA A 582 35.49 8.19 -6.36
N LEU A 583 35.80 9.46 -6.02
CA LEU A 583 37.06 9.80 -5.32
C LEU A 583 37.27 9.09 -3.97
N PRO A 584 36.24 8.83 -3.14
CA PRO A 584 36.38 8.03 -1.93
C PRO A 584 36.94 6.63 -2.16
N GLU A 585 36.66 5.99 -3.31
CA GLU A 585 37.21 4.67 -3.66
C GLU A 585 38.74 4.70 -3.84
N PHE A 586 39.29 5.88 -4.11
CA PHE A 586 40.74 6.14 -4.17
C PHE A 586 41.29 6.72 -2.86
N GLY A 587 40.52 6.66 -1.77
CA GLY A 587 40.89 7.17 -0.45
C GLY A 587 40.73 8.68 -0.26
N VAL A 588 40.14 9.40 -1.22
CA VAL A 588 39.95 10.86 -1.16
C VAL A 588 38.50 11.18 -0.83
N LYS A 589 38.21 11.39 0.45
CA LYS A 589 36.87 11.75 0.94
C LYS A 589 36.72 13.27 1.00
N ILE A 590 35.78 13.79 0.21
CA ILE A 590 35.44 15.22 0.16
C ILE A 590 34.01 15.41 0.66
N ASP A 591 33.80 16.41 1.51
CA ASP A 591 32.47 16.78 2.01
C ASP A 591 31.56 17.31 0.89
N PRO A 592 30.23 17.20 1.02
CA PRO A 592 29.27 17.57 -0.02
C PRO A 592 29.49 18.96 -0.63
N PHE A 593 29.60 19.98 0.22
CA PHE A 593 29.69 21.37 -0.25
C PHE A 593 30.99 21.66 -1.01
N PRO A 594 32.20 21.32 -0.49
CA PRO A 594 33.44 21.43 -1.27
C PRO A 594 33.45 20.58 -2.54
N ALA A 595 32.86 19.38 -2.53
CA ALA A 595 32.76 18.54 -3.72
C ALA A 595 31.94 19.22 -4.83
N ALA A 596 30.80 19.81 -4.46
CA ALA A 596 29.99 20.62 -5.36
C ALA A 596 30.76 21.83 -5.91
N VAL A 597 31.47 22.57 -5.04
CA VAL A 597 32.31 23.71 -5.46
C VAL A 597 33.35 23.27 -6.50
N ILE A 598 34.06 22.16 -6.26
CA ILE A 598 35.06 21.65 -7.20
C ILE A 598 34.43 21.31 -8.55
N ALA A 599 33.35 20.52 -8.56
CA ALA A 599 32.68 20.09 -9.78
C ALA A 599 32.13 21.29 -10.57
N PHE A 600 31.41 22.22 -9.91
CA PHE A 600 30.87 23.40 -10.56
C PHE A 600 31.96 24.35 -11.04
N SER A 601 33.04 24.58 -10.28
CA SER A 601 34.16 25.41 -10.73
C SER A 601 34.88 24.83 -11.94
N LEU A 602 35.11 23.52 -11.98
CA LEU A 602 35.67 22.85 -13.14
C LEU A 602 34.74 22.94 -14.35
N ASN A 603 33.43 22.85 -14.14
CA ASN A 603 32.46 23.00 -15.21
C ASN A 603 32.44 24.41 -15.80
N VAL A 604 32.23 25.41 -14.93
CA VAL A 604 32.28 26.83 -15.28
C VAL A 604 33.59 27.17 -15.95
N GLY A 605 34.72 26.66 -15.44
CA GLY A 605 36.05 26.85 -16.02
C GLY A 605 36.13 26.46 -17.50
N GLY A 606 35.57 25.31 -17.89
CA GLY A 606 35.59 24.84 -19.27
C GLY A 606 34.69 25.66 -20.21
N TYR A 607 33.47 25.98 -19.79
CA TYR A 607 32.53 26.77 -20.60
C TYR A 607 32.96 28.23 -20.70
N ALA A 608 33.31 28.86 -19.58
CA ALA A 608 33.76 30.24 -19.55
C ALA A 608 35.12 30.45 -20.22
N ALA A 609 36.00 29.43 -20.27
CA ALA A 609 37.26 29.53 -21.01
C ALA A 609 37.03 29.79 -22.50
N GLU A 610 36.07 29.10 -23.12
CA GLU A 610 35.76 29.29 -24.54
C GLU A 610 35.09 30.65 -24.80
N ILE A 611 34.30 31.15 -23.85
CA ILE A 611 33.73 32.51 -23.89
C ILE A 611 34.85 33.56 -23.85
N ILE A 612 35.74 33.49 -22.85
CA ILE A 612 36.85 34.43 -22.69
C ILE A 612 37.80 34.37 -23.90
N ARG A 613 38.13 33.15 -24.37
CA ARG A 613 38.97 32.94 -25.56
C ARG A 613 38.36 33.62 -26.80
N SER A 614 37.06 33.41 -27.03
CA SER A 614 36.36 33.99 -28.18
C SER A 614 36.28 35.51 -28.08
N ALA A 615 36.06 36.06 -26.89
CA ALA A 615 36.06 37.50 -26.63
C ALA A 615 37.45 38.15 -26.81
N ILE A 616 38.54 37.44 -26.49
CA ILE A 616 39.90 37.92 -26.78
C ILE A 616 40.15 37.93 -28.30
N GLN A 617 39.71 36.88 -28.99
CA GLN A 617 39.87 36.76 -30.45
C GLN A 617 38.99 37.73 -31.25
N SER A 618 37.89 38.20 -30.69
CA SER A 618 37.03 39.19 -31.35
C SER A 618 37.63 40.59 -31.39
N VAL A 619 38.69 40.86 -30.62
CA VAL A 619 39.42 42.14 -30.68
C VAL A 619 40.22 42.20 -32.00
N PRO A 620 40.03 43.23 -32.85
CA PRO A 620 40.68 43.30 -34.16
C PRO A 620 42.19 43.21 -34.08
N LYS A 621 42.81 42.47 -35.01
CA LYS A 621 44.28 42.30 -35.08
C LYS A 621 45.05 43.63 -35.11
N GLY A 622 44.51 44.66 -35.76
CA GLY A 622 45.12 45.99 -35.77
C GLY A 622 45.31 46.62 -34.39
N GLN A 623 44.50 46.25 -33.38
CA GLN A 623 44.71 46.71 -31.99
C GLN A 623 45.94 46.06 -31.35
N TRP A 624 46.21 44.79 -31.69
CA TRP A 624 47.41 44.08 -31.27
C TRP A 624 48.66 44.68 -31.93
N GLU A 625 48.62 44.88 -33.25
CA GLU A 625 49.71 45.46 -34.04
C GLU A 625 50.02 46.91 -33.61
N ALA A 626 48.98 47.71 -33.32
CA ALA A 626 49.15 49.07 -32.81
C ALA A 626 49.80 49.10 -31.41
N ALA A 627 49.43 48.16 -30.53
CA ALA A 627 50.04 48.02 -29.21
C ALA A 627 51.54 47.69 -29.30
N GLU A 628 51.90 46.77 -30.19
CA GLU A 628 53.30 46.41 -30.45
C GLU A 628 54.09 47.59 -31.03
N THR A 629 53.48 48.37 -31.93
CA THR A 629 54.10 49.56 -32.54
C THR A 629 54.47 50.63 -31.51
N ILE A 630 53.67 50.78 -30.43
CA ILE A 630 53.97 51.70 -29.33
C ILE A 630 54.82 51.07 -28.21
N GLY A 631 55.42 49.90 -28.46
CA GLY A 631 56.43 49.28 -27.59
C GLY A 631 55.88 48.33 -26.52
N TYR A 632 54.60 47.95 -26.56
CA TYR A 632 54.10 46.91 -25.67
C TYR A 632 54.52 45.51 -26.17
N ASN A 633 55.00 44.66 -25.25
CA ASN A 633 55.12 43.23 -25.50
C ASN A 633 53.75 42.53 -25.36
N TYR A 634 53.64 41.26 -25.76
CA TYR A 634 52.38 40.50 -25.74
C TYR A 634 51.63 40.61 -24.40
N THR A 635 52.32 40.44 -23.27
CA THR A 635 51.71 40.52 -21.94
C THR A 635 51.21 41.94 -21.62
N GLY A 636 51.98 42.96 -22.01
CA GLY A 636 51.61 44.36 -21.86
C GLY A 636 50.39 44.73 -22.71
N ALA A 637 50.38 44.32 -23.98
CA ALA A 637 49.26 44.51 -24.90
C ALA A 637 48.01 43.78 -24.39
N LEU A 638 48.15 42.51 -24.02
CA LEU A 638 47.07 41.68 -23.49
C LEU A 638 46.45 42.31 -22.23
N ARG A 639 47.27 42.67 -21.22
CA ARG A 639 46.76 43.15 -19.93
C ARG A 639 46.15 44.55 -20.01
N ARG A 640 46.76 45.47 -20.77
CA ARG A 640 46.37 46.89 -20.76
C ARG A 640 45.41 47.30 -21.88
N ILE A 641 45.42 46.59 -23.01
CA ILE A 641 44.65 47.00 -24.20
C ILE A 641 43.59 45.95 -24.53
N ILE A 642 43.97 44.67 -24.64
CA ILE A 642 43.07 43.65 -25.16
C ILE A 642 42.08 43.13 -24.11
N LEU A 643 42.53 42.70 -22.93
CA LEU A 643 41.65 42.17 -21.88
C LEU A 643 40.55 43.16 -21.49
N PRO A 644 40.80 44.47 -21.31
CA PRO A 644 39.73 45.43 -21.04
C PRO A 644 38.65 45.49 -22.13
N GLN A 645 39.02 45.31 -23.40
CA GLN A 645 38.07 45.25 -24.52
C GLN A 645 37.33 43.91 -24.56
N ALA A 646 38.07 42.81 -24.45
CA ALA A 646 37.53 41.46 -24.41
C ALA A 646 36.54 41.26 -23.25
N THR A 647 36.81 41.82 -22.07
CA THR A 647 35.90 41.77 -20.91
C THR A 647 34.53 42.35 -21.26
N ARG A 648 34.45 43.41 -22.06
CA ARG A 648 33.14 43.98 -22.48
C ARG A 648 32.34 43.00 -23.31
N VAL A 649 33.01 42.26 -24.19
CA VAL A 649 32.40 41.24 -25.06
C VAL A 649 32.06 39.97 -24.26
N ALA A 650 32.87 39.62 -23.27
CA ALA A 650 32.70 38.40 -22.47
C ALA A 650 31.62 38.54 -21.38
N VAL A 651 31.38 39.74 -20.84
CA VAL A 651 30.48 39.92 -19.69
C VAL A 651 29.05 39.42 -19.96
N PRO A 652 28.36 39.74 -21.08
CA PRO A 652 27.02 39.24 -21.32
C PRO A 652 26.89 37.70 -21.27
N PRO A 653 27.70 36.92 -22.03
CA PRO A 653 27.63 35.45 -21.95
C PRO A 653 28.13 34.88 -20.61
N LEU A 654 29.07 35.54 -19.91
CA LEU A 654 29.49 35.12 -18.57
C LEU A 654 28.38 35.33 -17.53
N SER A 655 27.62 36.42 -17.61
CA SER A 655 26.45 36.66 -16.76
C SER A 655 25.35 35.61 -16.97
N ASN A 656 25.10 35.22 -18.23
CA ASN A 656 24.19 34.11 -18.54
C ASN A 656 24.67 32.78 -17.93
N THR A 657 25.99 32.56 -17.88
CA THR A 657 26.59 31.39 -17.24
C THR A 657 26.37 31.43 -15.72
N LEU A 658 26.53 32.60 -15.08
CA LEU A 658 26.27 32.78 -13.64
C LEU A 658 24.79 32.52 -13.28
N ILE A 659 23.85 33.04 -14.07
CA ILE A 659 22.41 32.81 -13.85
C ILE A 659 22.06 31.33 -14.06
N SER A 660 22.69 30.67 -15.03
CA SER A 660 22.50 29.24 -15.24
C SER A 660 23.02 28.43 -14.06
N LEU A 661 24.21 28.80 -13.54
CA LEU A 661 24.82 28.15 -12.39
C LEU A 661 23.92 28.17 -11.14
N VAL A 662 23.20 29.26 -10.88
CA VAL A 662 22.22 29.32 -9.75
C VAL A 662 21.17 28.21 -9.86
N LYS A 663 20.73 27.88 -11.07
CA LYS A 663 19.77 26.79 -11.29
C LYS A 663 20.47 25.45 -11.23
N ASP A 664 21.69 25.35 -11.77
CA ASP A 664 22.49 24.14 -11.76
C ASP A 664 22.89 23.71 -10.34
N THR A 665 22.94 24.61 -9.36
CA THR A 665 23.16 24.23 -7.95
C THR A 665 22.10 23.27 -7.43
N SER A 666 20.90 23.25 -8.02
CA SER A 666 19.87 22.26 -7.67
C SER A 666 20.35 20.81 -7.89
N LEU A 667 21.29 20.58 -8.82
CA LEU A 667 21.93 19.28 -9.02
C LEU A 667 22.77 18.85 -7.83
N ALA A 668 23.26 19.78 -7.01
CA ALA A 668 24.05 19.46 -5.81
C ALA A 668 23.23 18.71 -4.74
N SER A 669 21.90 18.81 -4.79
CA SER A 669 21.00 18.04 -3.94
C SER A 669 21.21 16.52 -4.07
N THR A 670 21.65 16.06 -5.24
CA THR A 670 21.93 14.64 -5.54
C THR A 670 23.18 14.10 -4.88
N ILE A 671 24.06 14.99 -4.38
CA ILE A 671 25.29 14.65 -3.66
C ILE A 671 25.26 15.18 -2.23
N LEU A 672 24.07 15.18 -1.61
CA LEU A 672 23.83 15.52 -0.21
C LEU A 672 24.11 16.99 0.17
N VAL A 673 24.14 17.91 -0.80
CA VAL A 673 24.19 19.35 -0.48
C VAL A 673 22.79 19.84 -0.16
N THR A 674 22.58 20.28 1.08
CA THR A 674 21.28 20.78 1.56
C THR A 674 21.00 22.21 1.14
N GLU A 675 20.99 22.44 -0.17
CA GLU A 675 20.63 23.69 -0.81
C GLU A 675 19.09 23.86 -0.95
N LEU A 676 18.64 24.91 -1.62
CA LEU A 676 17.23 25.31 -1.68
C LEU A 676 16.28 24.19 -2.15
N LEU A 677 16.55 23.51 -3.27
CA LEU A 677 15.71 22.41 -3.75
C LEU A 677 15.73 21.25 -2.76
N ARG A 678 16.91 20.91 -2.23
CA ARG A 678 17.06 19.84 -1.24
C ARG A 678 16.25 20.10 0.03
N GLN A 679 16.23 21.34 0.53
CA GLN A 679 15.36 21.70 1.66
C GLN A 679 13.88 21.58 1.31
N ALA A 680 13.48 21.99 0.11
CA ALA A 680 12.09 21.84 -0.33
C ALA A 680 11.67 20.37 -0.36
N GLN A 681 12.55 19.46 -0.79
CA GLN A 681 12.33 18.02 -0.74
C GLN A 681 12.16 17.50 0.69
N ILE A 682 13.03 17.92 1.62
CA ILE A 682 12.98 17.50 3.02
C ILE A 682 11.67 17.92 3.68
N VAL A 683 11.21 19.14 3.42
CA VAL A 683 9.99 19.69 4.00
C VAL A 683 8.73 19.10 3.35
N ALA A 684 8.76 18.81 2.05
CA ALA A 684 7.62 18.24 1.35
C ALA A 684 7.37 16.77 1.70
N ALA A 685 8.43 16.00 1.96
CA ALA A 685 8.32 14.55 2.07
C ALA A 685 7.35 14.03 3.15
N PRO A 686 7.27 14.60 4.38
CA PRO A 686 6.32 14.13 5.39
C PRO A 686 4.85 14.43 5.06
N THR A 687 4.60 15.41 4.20
CA THR A 687 3.24 15.90 3.88
C THR A 687 2.79 15.53 2.47
N PHE A 688 3.70 15.00 1.65
CA PHE A 688 3.51 14.75 0.21
C PHE A 688 3.11 15.99 -0.61
N GLU A 689 3.23 17.21 -0.06
CA GLU A 689 2.89 18.48 -0.69
C GLU A 689 4.04 19.02 -1.60
N PHE A 690 4.59 18.15 -2.44
CA PHE A 690 5.73 18.47 -3.31
C PHE A 690 5.45 19.65 -4.23
N PHE A 691 4.25 19.73 -4.80
CA PHE A 691 3.89 20.81 -5.72
C PHE A 691 3.99 22.19 -5.05
N ALA A 692 3.45 22.33 -3.85
CA ALA A 692 3.44 23.61 -3.12
C ALA A 692 4.86 24.04 -2.73
N LEU A 693 5.68 23.11 -2.22
CA LEU A 693 7.03 23.42 -1.73
C LEU A 693 8.02 23.60 -2.88
N TYR A 694 7.90 22.83 -3.97
CA TYR A 694 8.71 23.05 -5.17
C TYR A 694 8.31 24.33 -5.88
N GLY A 695 7.02 24.67 -5.93
CA GLY A 695 6.54 25.97 -6.42
C GLY A 695 7.15 27.12 -5.63
N THR A 696 7.24 26.98 -4.31
CA THR A 696 7.90 27.97 -3.44
C THR A 696 9.40 28.08 -3.74
N ALA A 697 10.11 26.96 -3.84
CA ALA A 697 11.52 26.95 -4.23
C ALA A 697 11.75 27.56 -5.62
N ALA A 698 10.87 27.29 -6.59
CA ALA A 698 10.91 27.88 -7.93
C ALA A 698 10.77 29.41 -7.88
N ILE A 699 9.89 29.95 -7.02
CA ILE A 699 9.79 31.39 -6.78
C ILE A 699 11.11 31.95 -6.23
N TYR A 700 11.76 31.28 -5.27
CA TYR A 700 13.06 31.70 -4.76
C TYR A 700 14.14 31.71 -5.86
N TYR A 701 14.28 30.63 -6.64
CA TYR A 701 15.22 30.61 -7.77
C TYR A 701 14.92 31.73 -8.77
N TRP A 702 13.65 31.94 -9.10
CA TRP A 702 13.23 33.00 -10.03
C TRP A 702 13.58 34.39 -9.51
N VAL A 703 13.32 34.68 -8.22
CA VAL A 703 13.69 35.96 -7.59
C VAL A 703 15.20 36.16 -7.62
N ILE A 704 16.00 35.14 -7.28
CA ILE A 704 17.47 35.22 -7.33
C ILE A 704 17.93 35.49 -8.78
N CYS A 705 17.40 34.77 -9.76
CA CYS A 705 17.72 34.97 -11.17
C CYS A 705 17.30 36.37 -11.66
N LEU A 706 16.17 36.89 -11.20
CA LEU A 706 15.66 38.22 -11.56
C LEU A 706 16.58 39.32 -11.01
N VAL A 707 17.02 39.19 -9.75
CA VAL A 707 18.00 40.11 -9.14
C VAL A 707 19.33 40.08 -9.91
N LEU A 708 19.83 38.89 -10.26
CA LEU A 708 21.05 38.75 -11.05
C LEU A 708 20.89 39.32 -12.47
N SER A 709 19.74 39.10 -13.13
CA SER A 709 19.45 39.64 -14.46
C SER A 709 19.38 41.16 -14.46
N PHE A 710 18.81 41.77 -13.42
CA PHE A 710 18.84 43.22 -13.24
C PHE A 710 20.27 43.74 -13.04
N GLY A 711 21.08 43.03 -12.25
CA GLY A 711 22.50 43.30 -12.09
C GLY A 711 23.26 43.24 -13.42
N GLN A 712 23.03 42.18 -14.21
CA GLN A 712 23.59 41.98 -15.54
C GLN A 712 23.27 43.15 -16.46
N ALA A 713 21.99 43.52 -16.63
CA ALA A 713 21.58 44.62 -17.51
C ALA A 713 22.26 45.95 -17.13
N ARG A 714 22.46 46.20 -15.84
CA ARG A 714 23.11 47.42 -15.35
C ARG A 714 24.62 47.43 -15.60
N VAL A 715 25.27 46.27 -15.51
CA VAL A 715 26.69 46.11 -15.86
C VAL A 715 26.88 46.24 -17.37
N GLU A 716 26.05 45.58 -18.18
CA GLU A 716 26.08 45.66 -19.65
C GLU A 716 25.93 47.09 -20.14
N HIS A 717 24.88 47.80 -19.70
CA HIS A 717 24.67 49.21 -20.04
C HIS A 717 25.83 50.12 -19.59
N ARG A 718 26.55 49.76 -18.51
CA ARG A 718 27.75 50.50 -18.09
C ARG A 718 28.93 50.25 -19.01
N LEU A 719 29.09 49.03 -19.53
CA LEU A 719 30.19 48.66 -20.43
C LEU A 719 29.98 49.20 -21.85
N GLU A 720 28.73 49.34 -22.29
CA GLU A 720 28.36 49.88 -23.61
C GLU A 720 28.39 51.41 -23.71
N ARG A 721 28.46 52.13 -22.59
CA ARG A 721 28.36 53.61 -22.53
C ARG A 721 29.38 54.40 -23.35
N TYR A 722 30.47 53.76 -23.78
CA TYR A 722 31.57 54.39 -24.53
C TYR A 722 31.72 53.86 -25.95
N VAL A 723 30.70 53.17 -26.48
CA VAL A 723 30.67 52.70 -27.87
C VAL A 723 30.01 53.78 -28.73
N ALA A 724 30.75 54.31 -29.70
CA ALA A 724 30.14 55.10 -30.77
C ALA A 724 29.20 54.17 -31.56
N ARG A 725 27.90 54.46 -31.53
CA ARG A 725 26.90 53.72 -32.29
C ARG A 725 27.06 53.91 -33.79
#